data_AF-A0A6G7X423-F1
#
_entry.id   AF-A0A6G7X423-F1
#
_cell.length_a   1.000
_cell.length_b   1.000
_cell.length_c   1.000
_cell.angle_alpha   90.00
_cell.angle_beta   90.00
_cell.angle_gamma   90.00
#
_symmetry.space_group_name_H-M   'P 1'
#
loop_
_entity.id
_entity.type
_entity.pdbx_description
1 polymer ?
#
loop_
_entity_poly.entity_id
_entity_poly.type
_entity_poly.pdbx_seq_one_letter_code
_entity_poly.pdbx_strand_id
1 'polypeptide(L)'
;MKKTCKTPFIVVITLLIYLVSFPSTLSAQRELKTINDGWRFIKQDIPQASDAEFNDKQWEHVSIPHTWNSDAYVDKQYYRGIGWYRKNLYISDQYKDKQVFIRFEAANTVASVYVNGNFVGEHKGGYTSFTFDITPYCLIGKDNQIAVKVDNSLTDVPPVSGDFTIFGGIYRDVWLITTPKQHFDLSDFGSNGVYIDTKDVSQSAASYIIRGNVKNDGSLSKKIEVTYTLKDPQGKIIKTDKNTITIQPNSKSSFSYTGKIDNPQLWSPEHPNLYAIETSVYDPKTKQVLDKVNNNTGFRWYKFDGKEGFFLNGKPYKLNGVCRHQDQQPIGNALSDEIHRRDMQMIKDMGVNFIRISHYPQDDAILEQCDKLGLLTWEEIPVIDIVPEDKDFTANCENMLREMIRQHYNHTSVIMWGYMNEILLMTQRKYQGDALKAPTDRALVLANHLEKVLKEEDLYRPSTMAFHGSDSYNKAGFNDIVDVVGWNLYQGWYSDDFTGFEKFLRDQQSKHPDNPKIVSEYGAGSDKRIHSLTPQRFDFSIEYQQEYIEHYLPVIEKEKYISGATYWNFIDFGSAARDESMPRINNKGLVYSDRTPKDVYFLFKSFYRKDIPVIHIASHDWQNRTGITRTGEPCMQPVKVYSNMDEVELFQNGKSLGIKKCHNRTATWNVPFTDGEHFFTAKGVFEGKPIETGLTISFNSVPEVLNNQNLEKLELAINAGSTSFFTSSESNLTWVPDKEYKPGSWGFIGGKTAETVAQIMGTADNPLYQSLRESPDQYRFDVPAGRYEVELSFSDIFLPKEKVAYDLSENSQKAVSNENVFDIVINGKVVESKVNPARNVGFYGVDKKRFIVEVSEQNYIEIKLISLSGKSFINALKVRKL
;
A
#
# COMPACT_ATOMS: atom_id res chain seq x y z
N MET A 1 50.69 71.21 52.63
CA MET A 1 49.66 70.20 52.23
C MET A 1 50.35 69.05 51.48
N LYS A 2 49.76 67.85 51.57
CA LYS A 2 50.34 66.50 51.42
C LYS A 2 50.45 66.00 49.96
N LYS A 3 51.49 65.17 49.69
CA LYS A 3 51.53 63.84 48.98
C LYS A 3 51.07 63.77 47.49
N THR A 4 51.50 62.90 46.55
CA THR A 4 52.45 61.75 46.45
C THR A 4 52.47 61.23 44.98
N CYS A 5 53.67 60.90 44.46
CA CYS A 5 54.13 59.67 43.77
C CYS A 5 53.16 58.71 43.00
N LYS A 6 53.48 58.36 41.72
CA LYS A 6 53.98 57.03 41.23
C LYS A 6 53.84 56.80 39.69
N THR A 7 54.87 56.15 39.12
CA THR A 7 55.16 55.54 37.79
C THR A 7 54.39 54.21 37.52
N PRO A 8 54.67 53.38 36.46
CA PRO A 8 54.89 53.55 34.99
C PRO A 8 54.01 52.56 34.13
N PHE A 9 54.09 52.56 32.79
CA PHE A 9 53.70 51.40 31.96
C PHE A 9 54.73 51.13 30.84
N ILE A 10 55.18 49.88 30.77
CA ILE A 10 56.24 49.36 29.88
C ILE A 10 55.59 48.82 28.60
N VAL A 11 56.18 49.16 27.45
CA VAL A 11 55.89 48.57 26.12
C VAL A 11 56.78 47.34 25.94
N VAL A 12 56.17 46.15 25.76
CA VAL A 12 56.88 44.90 25.44
C VAL A 12 56.54 44.47 24.01
N ILE A 13 57.62 44.19 23.29
CA ILE A 13 57.76 43.73 21.92
C ILE A 13 57.02 42.41 21.68
N THR A 14 56.19 42.36 20.64
CA THR A 14 55.52 41.15 20.16
C THR A 14 56.48 40.31 19.31
N LEU A 15 56.85 39.13 19.81
CA LEU A 15 57.62 38.12 19.07
C LEU A 15 56.64 37.27 18.25
N LEU A 16 56.81 37.27 16.92
CA LEU A 16 56.05 36.45 15.97
C LEU A 16 56.51 34.99 16.08
N ILE A 17 55.71 34.12 16.70
CA ILE A 17 55.88 32.67 16.64
C ILE A 17 55.10 32.15 15.42
N TYR A 18 55.83 31.69 14.41
CA TYR A 18 55.27 30.86 13.33
C TYR A 18 54.76 29.54 13.94
N LEU A 19 53.46 29.50 14.25
CA LEU A 19 52.73 28.24 14.41
C LEU A 19 52.62 27.61 13.02
N VAL A 20 53.50 26.66 12.73
CA VAL A 20 53.27 25.68 11.66
C VAL A 20 52.11 24.81 12.13
N SER A 21 50.89 25.25 11.87
CA SER A 21 49.71 24.41 11.85
C SER A 21 49.88 23.42 10.70
N PHE A 22 50.42 22.24 11.01
CA PHE A 22 50.16 21.08 10.15
C PHE A 22 48.64 20.99 10.00
N PRO A 23 48.09 21.03 8.77
CA PRO A 23 46.72 20.62 8.59
C PRO A 23 46.69 19.14 8.95
N SER A 24 46.21 18.84 10.16
CA SER A 24 45.60 17.55 10.43
C SER A 24 44.42 17.48 9.46
N THR A 25 44.69 16.95 8.26
CA THR A 25 43.66 16.48 7.37
C THR A 25 42.85 15.49 8.18
N LEU A 26 41.70 15.94 8.71
CA LEU A 26 40.60 15.06 9.06
C LEU A 26 40.27 14.32 7.76
N SER A 27 40.96 13.21 7.52
CA SER A 27 40.55 12.25 6.50
C SER A 27 39.17 11.81 6.94
N ALA A 28 38.15 12.35 6.28
CA ALA A 28 36.77 11.97 6.53
C ALA A 28 36.69 10.45 6.47
N GLN A 29 36.29 9.88 7.62
CA GLN A 29 35.75 8.53 7.77
C GLN A 29 34.61 8.35 6.75
N ARG A 30 34.19 7.13 6.43
CA ARG A 30 33.17 6.81 5.41
C ARG A 30 32.20 7.96 5.07
N GLU A 31 32.13 8.31 3.79
CA GLU A 31 31.25 9.36 3.29
C GLU A 31 30.14 8.75 2.44
N LEU A 32 28.89 9.15 2.70
CA LEU A 32 27.72 8.80 1.91
C LEU A 32 27.11 10.09 1.36
N LYS A 33 26.83 10.11 0.06
CA LYS A 33 26.16 11.21 -0.62
C LYS A 33 25.13 10.66 -1.58
N THR A 34 23.90 11.17 -1.52
CA THR A 34 22.95 10.90 -2.58
C THR A 34 23.47 11.50 -3.89
N ILE A 35 23.21 10.80 -4.99
CA ILE A 35 23.51 11.25 -6.35
C ILE A 35 22.23 11.28 -7.19
N ASN A 36 21.12 11.59 -6.52
CA ASN A 36 19.76 11.51 -7.06
C ASN A 36 19.42 12.58 -8.09
N ASP A 37 20.05 13.74 -8.02
CA ASP A 37 19.81 14.86 -8.92
C ASP A 37 20.49 14.65 -10.29
N GLY A 38 20.05 15.38 -11.31
CA GLY A 38 20.81 15.55 -12.55
C GLY A 38 20.98 14.30 -13.42
N TRP A 39 20.02 13.38 -13.37
CA TRP A 39 19.98 12.24 -14.29
C TRP A 39 19.31 12.63 -15.60
N ARG A 40 19.65 11.87 -16.64
CA ARG A 40 18.98 11.88 -17.95
C ARG A 40 18.34 10.52 -18.18
N PHE A 41 17.14 10.51 -18.73
CA PHE A 41 16.34 9.31 -18.90
C PHE A 41 15.78 9.18 -20.31
N ILE A 42 15.68 7.94 -20.79
CA ILE A 42 14.90 7.59 -21.97
C ILE A 42 14.17 6.25 -21.77
N LYS A 43 12.88 6.24 -22.11
CA LYS A 43 12.01 5.04 -22.10
C LYS A 43 12.14 4.26 -23.41
N GLN A 44 13.32 3.72 -23.67
CA GLN A 44 13.65 2.96 -24.88
C GLN A 44 14.93 2.16 -24.67
N ASP A 45 15.09 1.00 -25.30
CA ASP A 45 16.40 0.34 -25.39
C ASP A 45 17.28 0.97 -26.48
N ILE A 46 18.45 1.46 -26.08
CA ILE A 46 19.47 2.00 -26.99
C ILE A 46 20.79 1.27 -26.69
N PRO A 47 21.26 0.36 -27.56
CA PRO A 47 22.47 -0.43 -27.29
C PRO A 47 23.73 0.39 -26.97
N GLN A 48 23.88 1.56 -27.60
CA GLN A 48 25.02 2.48 -27.38
C GLN A 48 24.87 3.36 -26.14
N ALA A 49 23.76 3.26 -25.39
CA ALA A 49 23.52 4.09 -24.21
C ALA A 49 24.47 3.80 -23.05
N SER A 50 25.22 2.70 -23.07
CA SER A 50 26.31 2.47 -22.12
C SER A 50 27.57 3.30 -22.42
N ASP A 51 27.79 3.71 -23.68
CA ASP A 51 29.05 4.31 -24.12
C ASP A 51 29.32 5.64 -23.41
N ALA A 52 30.58 5.87 -23.00
CA ALA A 52 30.97 7.07 -22.26
C ALA A 52 30.60 8.37 -23.00
N GLU A 53 30.91 8.43 -24.30
CA GLU A 53 30.72 9.62 -25.14
C GLU A 53 29.35 9.69 -25.84
N PHE A 54 28.40 8.82 -25.49
CA PHE A 54 27.07 8.86 -26.09
C PHE A 54 26.35 10.18 -25.81
N ASN A 55 25.75 10.77 -26.84
CA ASN A 55 25.07 12.05 -26.75
C ASN A 55 23.62 11.89 -26.24
N ASP A 56 23.42 12.15 -24.96
CA ASP A 56 22.13 12.12 -24.26
C ASP A 56 21.50 13.52 -24.11
N LYS A 57 21.91 14.53 -24.87
CA LYS A 57 21.40 15.92 -24.73
C LYS A 57 19.90 16.10 -24.96
N GLN A 58 19.26 15.16 -25.66
CA GLN A 58 17.82 15.18 -25.93
C GLN A 58 17.02 14.30 -24.98
N TRP A 59 17.67 13.62 -24.04
CA TRP A 59 16.99 12.78 -23.06
C TRP A 59 16.27 13.63 -22.01
N GLU A 60 15.24 13.06 -21.41
CA GLU A 60 14.47 13.70 -20.36
C GLU A 60 15.34 13.95 -19.13
N HIS A 61 15.25 15.13 -18.52
CA HIS A 61 15.88 15.39 -17.24
C HIS A 61 15.01 14.87 -16.11
N VAL A 62 15.55 13.98 -15.28
CA VAL A 62 14.84 13.40 -14.15
C VAL A 62 15.69 13.48 -12.88
N SER A 63 15.01 13.38 -11.73
CA SER A 63 15.64 13.16 -10.44
C SER A 63 15.16 11.83 -9.88
N ILE A 64 16.02 11.15 -9.15
CA ILE A 64 15.67 9.96 -8.39
C ILE A 64 15.04 10.40 -7.06
N PRO A 65 14.01 9.71 -6.56
CA PRO A 65 13.35 8.53 -7.14
C PRO A 65 12.56 8.82 -8.42
N HIS A 66 12.62 7.91 -9.39
CA HIS A 66 11.93 8.03 -10.69
C HIS A 66 11.32 6.70 -11.16
N THR A 67 10.07 6.75 -11.60
CA THR A 67 9.41 5.67 -12.36
C THR A 67 8.88 6.19 -13.69
N TRP A 68 8.97 5.37 -14.74
CA TRP A 68 8.36 5.68 -16.03
C TRP A 68 6.91 5.20 -16.16
N ASN A 69 6.33 4.63 -15.10
CA ASN A 69 5.04 3.95 -15.12
C ASN A 69 3.88 4.72 -14.48
N SER A 70 3.88 6.05 -14.58
CA SER A 70 2.66 6.83 -14.30
C SER A 70 1.51 6.47 -15.26
N ASP A 71 1.84 5.91 -16.44
CA ASP A 71 0.88 5.37 -17.42
C ASP A 71 -0.01 4.26 -16.85
N ALA A 72 0.44 3.51 -15.83
CA ALA A 72 -0.32 2.45 -15.18
C ALA A 72 -1.58 2.92 -14.45
N TYR A 73 -1.68 4.19 -14.08
CA TYR A 73 -2.90 4.78 -13.51
C TYR A 73 -3.95 5.14 -14.57
N VAL A 74 -3.66 4.92 -15.85
CA VAL A 74 -4.57 5.19 -16.98
C VAL A 74 -4.76 3.95 -17.83
N ASP A 75 -3.67 3.30 -18.23
CA ASP A 75 -3.66 2.16 -19.14
C ASP A 75 -3.44 0.84 -18.39
N LYS A 76 -4.30 -0.14 -18.69
CA LYS A 76 -4.17 -1.52 -18.22
C LYS A 76 -2.91 -2.19 -18.77
N GLN A 77 -2.48 -1.82 -19.98
CA GLN A 77 -1.27 -2.28 -20.66
C GLN A 77 -0.14 -1.25 -20.53
N TYR A 78 0.20 -0.90 -19.29
CA TYR A 78 1.33 -0.03 -18.99
C TYR A 78 2.65 -0.54 -19.59
N TYR A 79 3.58 0.37 -19.90
CA TYR A 79 4.85 0.00 -20.53
C TYR A 79 5.69 -0.91 -19.61
N ARG A 80 5.97 -2.12 -20.08
CA ARG A 80 6.98 -3.01 -19.50
C ARG A 80 8.10 -3.23 -20.52
N GLY A 81 9.33 -2.90 -20.13
CA GLY A 81 10.49 -3.00 -21.00
C GLY A 81 11.68 -2.25 -20.43
N ILE A 82 12.60 -1.88 -21.33
CA ILE A 82 13.87 -1.26 -20.98
C ILE A 82 13.74 0.27 -20.91
N GLY A 83 14.37 0.86 -19.89
CA GLY A 83 14.67 2.28 -19.82
C GLY A 83 16.13 2.51 -19.44
N TRP A 84 16.74 3.57 -19.96
CA TRP A 84 18.13 3.92 -19.66
C TRP A 84 18.21 5.21 -18.87
N TYR A 85 19.09 5.21 -17.87
CA TYR A 85 19.45 6.37 -17.07
C TYR A 85 20.93 6.70 -17.27
N ARG A 86 21.27 7.98 -17.41
CA ARG A 86 22.65 8.47 -17.54
C ARG A 86 22.92 9.64 -16.60
N LYS A 87 24.09 9.66 -15.97
CA LYS A 87 24.55 10.76 -15.12
C LYS A 87 26.04 11.00 -15.36
N ASN A 88 26.42 12.28 -15.48
CA ASN A 88 27.82 12.69 -15.35
C ASN A 88 28.10 13.00 -13.88
N LEU A 89 29.14 12.38 -13.33
CA LEU A 89 29.51 12.46 -11.94
C LEU A 89 30.99 12.82 -11.79
N TYR A 90 31.28 13.98 -11.20
CA TYR A 90 32.65 14.36 -10.88
C TYR A 90 33.18 13.58 -9.67
N ILE A 91 34.25 12.81 -9.86
CA ILE A 91 34.92 12.07 -8.78
C ILE A 91 36.14 12.86 -8.32
N SER A 92 36.03 13.48 -7.15
CA SER A 92 37.05 14.40 -6.62
C SER A 92 38.40 13.73 -6.33
N ASP A 93 39.50 14.47 -6.51
CA ASP A 93 40.87 14.06 -6.16
C ASP A 93 41.04 13.64 -4.70
N GLN A 94 40.16 14.10 -3.81
CA GLN A 94 40.15 13.69 -2.41
C GLN A 94 39.87 12.19 -2.21
N TYR A 95 39.40 11.49 -3.25
CA TYR A 95 39.10 10.05 -3.25
C TYR A 95 40.20 9.19 -3.86
N LYS A 96 41.34 9.78 -4.28
CA LYS A 96 42.44 9.06 -4.95
C LYS A 96 42.95 7.82 -4.22
N ASP A 97 42.94 7.82 -2.89
CA ASP A 97 43.39 6.70 -2.04
C ASP A 97 42.24 5.97 -1.33
N LYS A 98 41.00 6.22 -1.75
CA LYS A 98 39.79 5.60 -1.19
C LYS A 98 39.23 4.52 -2.13
N GLN A 99 38.33 3.70 -1.59
CA GLN A 99 37.39 2.92 -2.40
C GLN A 99 36.15 3.76 -2.66
N VAL A 100 35.56 3.59 -3.84
CA VAL A 100 34.37 4.29 -4.32
C VAL A 100 33.34 3.25 -4.74
N PHE A 101 32.17 3.28 -4.11
CA PHE A 101 31.05 2.40 -4.39
C PHE A 101 29.84 3.20 -4.84
N ILE A 102 28.99 2.58 -5.65
CA ILE A 102 27.64 3.05 -5.93
C ILE A 102 26.65 2.04 -5.32
N ARG A 103 25.71 2.53 -4.50
CA ARG A 103 24.61 1.74 -3.94
C ARG A 103 23.30 2.23 -4.53
N PHE A 104 22.49 1.33 -5.05
CA PHE A 104 21.12 1.58 -5.44
C PHE A 104 20.23 0.94 -4.39
N GLU A 105 19.29 1.69 -3.83
CA GLU A 105 18.35 1.12 -2.86
C GLU A 105 17.28 0.26 -3.51
N ALA A 106 16.87 0.60 -4.73
CA ALA A 106 16.04 -0.26 -5.59
C ALA A 106 16.02 0.21 -7.05
N ALA A 107 15.98 -0.73 -7.97
CA ALA A 107 15.71 -0.48 -9.39
C ALA A 107 14.87 -1.62 -9.97
N ASN A 108 13.65 -1.32 -10.43
CA ASN A 108 12.69 -2.35 -10.78
C ASN A 108 12.72 -2.71 -12.29
N THR A 109 12.92 -3.96 -12.69
CA THR A 109 13.13 -5.19 -11.88
C THR A 109 14.57 -5.71 -11.95
N VAL A 110 15.27 -5.43 -13.05
CA VAL A 110 16.67 -5.79 -13.25
C VAL A 110 17.46 -4.56 -13.67
N ALA A 111 18.65 -4.37 -13.08
CA ALA A 111 19.50 -3.23 -13.35
C ALA A 111 20.92 -3.66 -13.75
N SER A 112 21.40 -3.18 -14.90
CA SER A 112 22.79 -3.35 -15.36
C SER A 112 23.51 -2.00 -15.26
N VAL A 113 24.63 -1.93 -14.54
CA VAL A 113 25.37 -0.68 -14.27
C VAL A 113 26.67 -0.62 -15.08
N TYR A 114 26.93 0.56 -15.65
CA TYR A 114 28.11 0.86 -16.45
C TYR A 114 28.79 2.14 -15.97
N VAL A 115 30.12 2.17 -15.98
CA VAL A 115 30.94 3.34 -15.67
C VAL A 115 31.94 3.56 -16.80
N ASN A 116 31.87 4.72 -17.44
CA ASN A 116 32.71 5.09 -18.59
C ASN A 116 32.68 4.01 -19.69
N GLY A 117 31.49 3.46 -19.99
CA GLY A 117 31.32 2.37 -20.97
C GLY A 117 31.67 0.97 -20.49
N ASN A 118 32.26 0.80 -19.30
CA ASN A 118 32.61 -0.52 -18.78
C ASN A 118 31.46 -1.09 -17.96
N PHE A 119 31.11 -2.35 -18.21
CA PHE A 119 30.13 -3.08 -17.39
C PHE A 119 30.69 -3.35 -16.00
N VAL A 120 29.95 -2.93 -14.98
CA VAL A 120 30.34 -3.08 -13.56
C VAL A 120 29.65 -4.29 -12.94
N GLY A 121 28.35 -4.46 -13.19
CA GLY A 121 27.55 -5.54 -12.61
C GLY A 121 26.07 -5.45 -12.96
N GLU A 122 25.35 -6.52 -12.61
CA GLU A 122 23.90 -6.64 -12.78
C GLU A 122 23.26 -7.08 -11.46
N HIS A 123 22.08 -6.54 -11.17
CA HIS A 123 21.24 -6.96 -10.05
C HIS A 123 19.87 -7.40 -10.57
N LYS A 124 19.38 -8.53 -10.05
CA LYS A 124 18.08 -9.13 -10.39
C LYS A 124 17.19 -9.17 -9.15
N GLY A 125 16.28 -8.21 -9.05
CA GLY A 125 15.36 -8.07 -7.93
C GLY A 125 14.89 -6.64 -7.81
N GLY A 126 13.58 -6.42 -7.90
CA GLY A 126 13.07 -5.06 -8.00
C GLY A 126 13.11 -4.24 -6.71
N TYR A 127 13.30 -4.86 -5.54
CA TYR A 127 12.90 -4.29 -4.24
C TYR A 127 13.98 -4.29 -3.17
N THR A 128 15.12 -4.89 -3.47
CA THR A 128 16.29 -5.02 -2.60
C THR A 128 17.42 -4.14 -3.10
N SER A 129 18.24 -3.67 -2.17
CA SER A 129 19.38 -2.82 -2.51
C SER A 129 20.56 -3.63 -3.06
N PHE A 130 21.42 -2.99 -3.84
CA PHE A 130 22.66 -3.57 -4.33
C PHE A 130 23.78 -2.54 -4.40
N THR A 131 25.01 -2.99 -4.20
CA THR A 131 26.19 -2.14 -4.12
C THR A 131 27.30 -2.69 -5.00
N PHE A 132 27.87 -1.84 -5.85
CA PHE A 132 29.02 -2.18 -6.68
C PHE A 132 30.24 -1.33 -6.35
N ASP A 133 31.41 -1.96 -6.31
CA ASP A 133 32.69 -1.28 -6.29
C ASP A 133 32.99 -0.71 -7.68
N ILE A 134 33.02 0.62 -7.77
CA ILE A 134 33.31 1.33 -9.02
C ILE A 134 34.73 1.90 -9.05
N THR A 135 35.53 1.67 -8.01
CA THR A 135 36.92 2.16 -7.89
C THR A 135 37.75 1.85 -9.15
N PRO A 136 37.72 0.63 -9.71
CA PRO A 136 38.54 0.29 -10.88
C PRO A 136 38.17 1.03 -12.16
N TYR A 137 36.96 1.60 -12.23
CA TYR A 137 36.39 2.21 -13.44
C TYR A 137 36.40 3.75 -13.37
N CYS A 138 36.70 4.32 -12.20
CA CYS A 138 36.68 5.76 -11.98
C CYS A 138 37.93 6.47 -12.52
N LEU A 139 37.71 7.59 -13.20
CA LEU A 139 38.68 8.62 -13.53
C LEU A 139 38.69 9.67 -12.41
N ILE A 140 39.64 9.55 -11.48
CA ILE A 140 39.80 10.51 -10.37
C ILE A 140 40.16 11.91 -10.91
N GLY A 141 39.58 12.94 -10.31
CA GLY A 141 39.76 14.35 -10.68
C GLY A 141 39.01 14.76 -11.95
N LYS A 142 38.06 13.93 -12.41
CA LYS A 142 37.35 14.11 -13.68
C LYS A 142 35.87 13.75 -13.56
N ASP A 143 35.10 14.17 -14.57
CA ASP A 143 33.76 13.67 -14.80
C ASP A 143 33.81 12.20 -15.25
N ASN A 144 32.90 11.41 -14.70
CA ASN A 144 32.68 10.01 -15.01
C ASN A 144 31.27 9.84 -15.48
N GLN A 145 31.09 9.12 -16.58
CA GLN A 145 29.78 8.78 -17.07
C GLN A 145 29.29 7.52 -16.35
N ILE A 146 28.09 7.59 -15.80
CA ILE A 146 27.36 6.47 -15.22
C ILE A 146 26.17 6.19 -16.15
N ALA A 147 26.01 4.95 -16.59
CA ALA A 147 24.82 4.49 -17.29
C ALA A 147 24.18 3.31 -16.55
N VAL A 148 22.86 3.30 -16.48
CA VAL A 148 22.09 2.21 -15.88
C VAL A 148 20.98 1.80 -16.84
N LYS A 149 21.00 0.54 -17.25
CA LYS A 149 19.90 -0.09 -17.99
C LYS A 149 18.97 -0.74 -16.98
N VAL A 150 17.69 -0.38 -16.99
CA VAL A 150 16.67 -0.96 -16.11
C VAL A 150 15.60 -1.65 -16.96
N ASP A 151 15.15 -2.83 -16.55
CA ASP A 151 14.13 -3.62 -17.25
C ASP A 151 13.10 -4.21 -16.28
N ASN A 152 11.81 -3.90 -16.48
CA ASN A 152 10.70 -4.46 -15.68
C ASN A 152 9.84 -5.49 -16.44
N SER A 153 10.32 -6.02 -17.57
CA SER A 153 9.59 -6.99 -18.41
C SER A 153 9.96 -8.45 -18.18
N LEU A 154 11.09 -8.72 -17.52
CA LEU A 154 11.63 -10.08 -17.33
C LEU A 154 10.73 -10.94 -16.44
N THR A 155 10.71 -12.25 -16.73
CA THR A 155 9.83 -13.23 -16.06
C THR A 155 10.58 -14.32 -15.30
N ASP A 156 11.92 -14.29 -15.32
CA ASP A 156 12.78 -15.14 -14.48
C ASP A 156 13.01 -14.51 -13.09
N VAL A 157 12.49 -13.30 -12.84
CA VAL A 157 12.62 -12.58 -11.56
C VAL A 157 11.23 -12.34 -10.95
N PRO A 158 11.00 -12.67 -9.68
CA PRO A 158 9.72 -12.37 -9.03
C PRO A 158 9.52 -10.86 -8.84
N PRO A 159 8.27 -10.34 -8.94
CA PRO A 159 7.02 -11.05 -9.21
C PRO A 159 6.77 -11.28 -10.70
N VAL A 160 6.22 -12.45 -11.05
CA VAL A 160 5.72 -12.75 -12.41
C VAL A 160 4.22 -12.52 -12.57
N SER A 161 3.50 -12.49 -11.45
CA SER A 161 2.06 -12.26 -11.31
C SER A 161 1.81 -11.66 -9.93
N GLY A 162 0.70 -10.95 -9.80
CA GLY A 162 0.26 -10.33 -8.56
C GLY A 162 -0.72 -9.19 -8.82
N ASP A 163 -1.57 -8.89 -7.85
CA ASP A 163 -2.55 -7.79 -7.93
C ASP A 163 -1.93 -6.43 -7.57
N PHE A 164 -0.87 -6.03 -8.25
CA PHE A 164 -0.27 -4.70 -8.15
C PHE A 164 0.55 -4.37 -9.41
N THR A 165 0.88 -3.10 -9.58
CA THR A 165 1.68 -2.64 -10.73
C THR A 165 3.18 -2.84 -10.48
N ILE A 166 3.90 -3.41 -11.45
CA ILE A 166 5.36 -3.53 -11.42
C ILE A 166 5.96 -2.25 -12.04
N PHE A 167 5.97 -1.17 -11.26
CA PHE A 167 6.51 0.13 -11.68
C PHE A 167 8.01 0.04 -11.95
N GLY A 168 8.41 0.25 -13.20
CA GLY A 168 9.81 0.24 -13.65
C GLY A 168 10.55 1.54 -13.37
N GLY A 169 11.86 1.44 -13.15
CA GLY A 169 12.75 2.59 -12.93
C GLY A 169 13.61 2.49 -11.67
N ILE A 170 14.47 3.49 -11.46
CA ILE A 170 15.26 3.67 -10.24
C ILE A 170 14.41 4.48 -9.25
N TYR A 171 13.64 3.79 -8.43
CA TYR A 171 12.55 4.40 -7.66
C TYR A 171 12.86 4.61 -6.16
N ARG A 172 14.08 4.30 -5.72
CA ARG A 172 14.64 4.67 -4.41
C ARG A 172 16.02 5.30 -4.56
N ASP A 173 16.59 5.78 -3.46
CA ASP A 173 17.82 6.56 -3.47
C ASP A 173 19.02 5.82 -4.10
N VAL A 174 19.92 6.62 -4.69
CA VAL A 174 21.22 6.17 -5.16
C VAL A 174 22.31 6.91 -4.40
N TRP A 175 23.25 6.16 -3.84
CA TRP A 175 24.32 6.66 -3.00
C TRP A 175 25.69 6.45 -3.64
N LEU A 176 26.52 7.49 -3.63
CA LEU A 176 27.96 7.38 -3.76
C LEU A 176 28.56 7.19 -2.36
N ILE A 177 29.26 6.08 -2.15
CA ILE A 177 29.90 5.74 -0.88
C ILE A 177 31.41 5.74 -1.07
N THR A 178 32.14 6.47 -0.22
CA THR A 178 33.61 6.40 -0.21
C THR A 178 34.15 5.95 1.13
N THR A 179 35.10 5.02 1.12
CA THR A 179 35.72 4.45 2.33
C THR A 179 37.24 4.42 2.19
N PRO A 180 38.01 4.36 3.29
CA PRO A 180 39.40 3.92 3.21
C PRO A 180 39.51 2.48 2.72
N LYS A 181 40.72 2.06 2.34
CA LYS A 181 41.00 0.70 1.85
C LYS A 181 40.71 -0.41 2.87
N GLN A 182 40.64 -0.09 4.16
CA GLN A 182 40.18 -1.01 5.19
C GLN A 182 38.81 -0.54 5.67
N HIS A 183 37.77 -1.32 5.40
CA HIS A 183 36.38 -0.93 5.61
C HIS A 183 35.47 -2.15 5.82
N PHE A 184 34.28 -1.96 6.38
CA PHE A 184 33.29 -3.04 6.48
C PHE A 184 32.86 -3.53 5.09
N ASP A 185 32.53 -4.82 4.96
CA ASP A 185 32.20 -5.45 3.68
C ASP A 185 30.89 -4.89 3.07
N LEU A 186 31.02 -3.88 2.21
CA LEU A 186 29.91 -3.27 1.46
C LEU A 186 29.42 -4.14 0.28
N SER A 187 30.10 -5.24 -0.02
CA SER A 187 29.70 -6.21 -1.05
C SER A 187 28.82 -7.34 -0.50
N ASP A 188 28.45 -7.29 0.79
CA ASP A 188 27.63 -8.29 1.45
C ASP A 188 26.13 -8.06 1.19
N PHE A 189 25.66 -8.48 0.00
CA PHE A 189 24.25 -8.42 -0.43
C PHE A 189 23.59 -7.04 -0.21
N GLY A 190 24.30 -5.94 -0.50
CA GLY A 190 23.78 -4.58 -0.34
C GLY A 190 23.59 -4.11 1.10
N SER A 191 23.92 -4.94 2.10
CA SER A 191 23.84 -4.60 3.52
C SER A 191 25.00 -3.69 3.97
N ASN A 192 24.95 -3.25 5.23
CA ASN A 192 26.04 -2.49 5.84
C ASN A 192 27.20 -3.36 6.38
N GLY A 193 27.08 -4.70 6.27
CA GLY A 193 28.13 -5.68 6.61
C GLY A 193 28.31 -5.98 8.10
N VAL A 194 27.42 -5.48 8.97
CA VAL A 194 27.46 -5.73 10.42
C VAL A 194 26.09 -6.19 10.91
N TYR A 195 26.06 -7.32 11.62
CA TYR A 195 24.86 -7.99 12.10
C TYR A 195 24.86 -8.08 13.62
N ILE A 196 23.70 -7.85 14.23
CA ILE A 196 23.49 -7.90 15.68
C ILE A 196 22.43 -8.96 16.00
N ASP A 197 22.85 -10.01 16.70
CA ASP A 197 21.96 -11.00 17.29
C ASP A 197 21.64 -10.63 18.73
N THR A 198 20.39 -10.78 19.17
CA THR A 198 20.02 -10.73 20.59
C THR A 198 19.64 -12.11 21.10
N LYS A 199 20.25 -12.56 22.19
CA LYS A 199 20.06 -13.90 22.78
C LYS A 199 19.70 -13.81 24.25
N ASP A 200 19.05 -14.86 24.75
CA ASP A 200 18.75 -15.05 26.17
C ASP A 200 18.11 -13.81 26.80
N VAL A 201 17.24 -13.14 26.04
CA VAL A 201 16.63 -11.88 26.45
C VAL A 201 15.58 -12.16 27.51
N SER A 202 15.69 -11.47 28.64
CA SER A 202 14.76 -11.51 29.75
C SER A 202 14.69 -10.14 30.41
N GLN A 203 13.86 -10.00 31.44
CA GLN A 203 13.84 -8.77 32.25
C GLN A 203 15.15 -8.55 33.03
N SER A 204 15.86 -9.60 33.42
CA SER A 204 17.05 -9.49 34.28
C SER A 204 18.35 -9.32 33.50
N ALA A 205 18.43 -9.86 32.29
CA ALA A 205 19.61 -9.74 31.44
C ALA A 205 19.29 -10.05 29.97
N ALA A 206 20.18 -9.62 29.08
CA ALA A 206 20.24 -10.03 27.70
C ALA A 206 21.69 -10.19 27.23
N SER A 207 21.91 -11.11 26.30
CA SER A 207 23.18 -11.26 25.59
C SER A 207 23.02 -10.73 24.16
N TYR A 208 24.10 -10.24 23.57
CA TYR A 208 24.10 -9.84 22.16
C TYR A 208 25.40 -10.24 21.47
N ILE A 209 25.33 -10.53 20.18
CA ILE A 209 26.49 -10.87 19.35
C ILE A 209 26.58 -9.86 18.22
N ILE A 210 27.73 -9.20 18.10
CA ILE A 210 28.05 -8.31 16.97
C ILE A 210 29.00 -9.04 16.07
N ARG A 211 28.62 -9.25 14.81
CA ARG A 211 29.41 -10.01 13.83
C ARG A 211 29.41 -9.32 12.48
N GLY A 212 30.45 -9.58 11.69
CA GLY A 212 30.58 -9.00 10.36
C GLY A 212 31.93 -9.26 9.75
N ASN A 213 32.21 -8.59 8.63
CA ASN A 213 33.47 -8.70 7.91
C ASN A 213 34.11 -7.33 7.70
N VAL A 214 35.44 -7.28 7.79
CA VAL A 214 36.23 -6.14 7.34
C VAL A 214 37.07 -6.56 6.13
N LYS A 215 37.01 -5.78 5.06
CA LYS A 215 37.83 -5.92 3.85
C LYS A 215 39.10 -5.10 3.95
N ASN A 216 40.14 -5.55 3.25
CA ASN A 216 41.37 -4.81 3.04
C ASN A 216 41.70 -4.81 1.55
N ASP A 217 41.33 -3.75 0.84
CA ASP A 217 41.66 -3.51 -0.57
C ASP A 217 43.02 -2.78 -0.73
N GLY A 218 43.84 -2.85 0.31
CA GLY A 218 45.23 -2.42 0.30
C GLY A 218 46.18 -3.53 -0.16
N SER A 219 47.35 -3.11 -0.66
CA SER A 219 48.41 -4.02 -1.11
C SER A 219 49.23 -4.66 0.01
N LEU A 220 49.01 -4.26 1.26
CA LEU A 220 49.75 -4.77 2.42
C LEU A 220 48.79 -5.35 3.46
N SER A 221 49.28 -6.36 4.19
CA SER A 221 48.60 -6.85 5.39
C SER A 221 48.46 -5.72 6.40
N LYS A 222 47.29 -5.63 7.04
CA LYS A 222 46.97 -4.60 8.03
C LYS A 222 46.43 -5.25 9.30
N LYS A 223 47.06 -4.89 10.42
CA LYS A 223 46.53 -5.14 11.76
C LYS A 223 45.59 -3.99 12.12
N ILE A 224 44.34 -4.31 12.44
CA ILE A 224 43.31 -3.33 12.80
C ILE A 224 42.70 -3.66 14.16
N GLU A 225 42.12 -2.66 14.81
CA GLU A 225 41.31 -2.81 16.02
C GLU A 225 39.85 -2.54 15.68
N VAL A 226 38.96 -3.50 15.92
CA VAL A 226 37.51 -3.31 15.79
C VAL A 226 36.97 -3.04 17.18
N THR A 227 36.26 -1.93 17.35
CA THR A 227 35.68 -1.52 18.64
C THR A 227 34.17 -1.55 18.57
N TYR A 228 33.53 -1.91 19.68
CA TYR A 228 32.09 -1.98 19.84
C TYR A 228 31.68 -1.09 20.99
N THR A 229 30.92 -0.03 20.70
CA THR A 229 30.44 0.91 21.72
C THR A 229 28.92 0.79 21.82
N LEU A 230 28.45 0.25 22.96
CA LEU A 230 27.03 0.15 23.29
C LEU A 230 26.59 1.43 24.01
N LYS A 231 25.52 2.05 23.52
CA LYS A 231 24.86 3.21 24.12
C LYS A 231 23.43 2.85 24.49
N ASP A 232 22.97 3.32 25.64
CA ASP A 232 21.58 3.16 26.08
C ASP A 232 20.61 4.05 25.26
N PRO A 233 19.29 3.90 25.45
CA PRO A 233 18.30 4.72 24.73
C PRO A 233 18.40 6.22 24.98
N GLN A 234 19.12 6.65 26.01
CA GLN A 234 19.40 8.06 26.30
C GLN A 234 20.73 8.54 25.67
N GLY A 235 21.42 7.66 24.94
CA GLY A 235 22.69 7.95 24.25
C GLY A 235 23.92 7.83 25.14
N LYS A 236 23.79 7.40 26.41
CA LYS A 236 24.93 7.24 27.32
C LYS A 236 25.68 5.95 26.99
N ILE A 237 27.01 6.05 26.90
CA ILE A 237 27.88 4.89 26.71
C ILE A 237 27.80 3.98 27.93
N ILE A 238 27.35 2.74 27.72
CA ILE A 238 27.29 1.68 28.73
C ILE A 238 28.60 0.90 28.75
N LYS A 239 29.11 0.54 27.56
CA LYS A 239 30.30 -0.29 27.43
C LYS A 239 31.05 0.04 26.14
N THR A 240 32.37 -0.11 26.17
CA THR A 240 33.20 -0.13 24.95
C THR A 240 34.18 -1.29 25.06
N ASP A 241 34.11 -2.20 24.10
CA ASP A 241 35.01 -3.34 23.99
C ASP A 241 35.71 -3.32 22.64
N LYS A 242 36.73 -4.16 22.50
CA LYS A 242 37.52 -4.22 21.27
C LYS A 242 38.16 -5.57 21.05
N ASN A 243 38.36 -5.92 19.79
CA ASN A 243 39.18 -7.03 19.34
C ASN A 243 40.17 -6.54 18.29
N THR A 244 41.28 -7.26 18.15
CA THR A 244 42.30 -6.96 17.15
C THR A 244 42.35 -8.08 16.13
N ILE A 245 42.26 -7.74 14.85
CA ILE A 245 42.35 -8.70 13.76
C ILE A 245 43.43 -8.28 12.76
N THR A 246 43.98 -9.25 12.04
CA THR A 246 44.94 -8.99 10.94
C THR A 246 44.29 -9.44 9.64
N ILE A 247 44.22 -8.52 8.68
CA ILE A 247 43.59 -8.75 7.39
C ILE A 247 44.70 -8.82 6.34
N GLN A 248 44.69 -9.85 5.51
CA GLN A 248 45.61 -9.99 4.39
C GLN A 248 45.25 -8.98 3.28
N PRO A 249 46.19 -8.64 2.38
CA PRO A 249 45.88 -7.77 1.25
C PRO A 249 44.84 -8.42 0.32
N ASN A 250 43.94 -7.62 -0.22
CA ASN A 250 42.84 -8.03 -1.11
C ASN A 250 42.00 -9.19 -0.55
N SER A 251 41.79 -9.19 0.77
CA SER A 251 41.02 -10.23 1.46
C SER A 251 40.04 -9.62 2.45
N LYS A 252 39.18 -10.47 3.01
CA LYS A 252 38.35 -10.12 4.16
C LYS A 252 38.65 -10.97 5.38
N SER A 253 38.35 -10.45 6.56
CA SER A 253 38.42 -11.21 7.81
C SER A 253 37.16 -10.95 8.62
N SER A 254 36.62 -12.02 9.18
CA SER A 254 35.45 -11.95 10.05
C SER A 254 35.83 -11.47 11.44
N PHE A 255 34.87 -10.82 12.10
CA PHE A 255 34.92 -10.53 13.52
C PHE A 255 33.62 -10.98 14.17
N SER A 256 33.71 -11.30 15.46
CA SER A 256 32.56 -11.60 16.31
C SER A 256 32.89 -11.17 17.73
N TYR A 257 31.94 -10.52 18.38
CA TYR A 257 32.01 -10.11 19.77
C TYR A 257 30.70 -10.44 20.48
N THR A 258 30.79 -11.06 21.66
CA THR A 258 29.64 -11.35 22.52
C THR A 258 29.66 -10.42 23.72
N GLY A 259 28.60 -9.63 23.87
CA GLY A 259 28.37 -8.78 25.02
C GLY A 259 27.17 -9.24 25.86
N LYS A 260 27.06 -8.67 27.05
CA LYS A 260 25.94 -8.86 27.97
C LYS A 260 25.51 -7.51 28.55
N ILE A 261 24.21 -7.36 28.79
CA ILE A 261 23.61 -6.25 29.52
C ILE A 261 22.72 -6.81 30.64
N ASP A 262 22.81 -6.22 31.83
CA ASP A 262 21.92 -6.53 32.94
C ASP A 262 20.76 -5.52 32.96
N ASN A 263 19.56 -6.01 33.27
CA ASN A 263 18.30 -5.25 33.32
C ASN A 263 18.07 -4.36 32.08
N PRO A 264 18.02 -4.94 30.86
CA PRO A 264 17.81 -4.15 29.65
C PRO A 264 16.45 -3.45 29.66
N GLN A 265 16.41 -2.22 29.14
CA GLN A 265 15.14 -1.58 28.79
C GLN A 265 14.55 -2.33 27.59
N LEU A 266 13.52 -3.14 27.82
CA LEU A 266 12.92 -3.98 26.78
C LEU A 266 12.23 -3.13 25.71
N TRP A 267 12.30 -3.59 24.46
CA TRP A 267 11.58 -2.99 23.35
C TRP A 267 10.17 -3.60 23.23
N SER A 268 9.17 -2.74 23.04
CA SER A 268 7.81 -3.10 22.59
C SER A 268 7.23 -1.96 21.75
N PRO A 269 6.11 -2.17 21.03
CA PRO A 269 5.42 -1.10 20.32
C PRO A 269 5.09 0.14 21.18
N GLU A 270 4.81 -0.04 22.47
CA GLU A 270 4.50 1.04 23.41
C GLU A 270 5.76 1.66 24.05
N HIS A 271 6.85 0.88 24.12
CA HIS A 271 8.12 1.29 24.69
C HIS A 271 9.26 0.94 23.73
N PRO A 272 9.43 1.71 22.62
CA PRO A 272 10.40 1.42 21.57
C PRO A 272 11.84 1.78 22.00
N ASN A 273 12.33 1.15 23.07
CA ASN A 273 13.65 1.38 23.63
C ASN A 273 14.73 0.83 22.68
N LEU A 274 15.50 1.72 22.05
CA LEU A 274 16.58 1.37 21.13
C LEU A 274 17.94 1.67 21.74
N TYR A 275 18.80 0.67 21.77
CA TYR A 275 20.22 0.80 22.08
C TYR A 275 21.00 1.02 20.78
N ALA A 276 21.94 1.96 20.78
CA ALA A 276 22.82 2.18 19.64
C ALA A 276 24.13 1.40 19.82
N ILE A 277 24.52 0.64 18.80
CA ILE A 277 25.79 -0.07 18.73
C ILE A 277 26.62 0.56 17.61
N GLU A 278 27.65 1.30 18.02
CA GLU A 278 28.65 1.86 17.11
C GLU A 278 29.79 0.84 16.95
N THR A 279 30.00 0.38 15.72
CA THR A 279 31.11 -0.53 15.38
C THR A 279 32.10 0.25 14.53
N SER A 280 33.36 0.33 14.97
CA SER A 280 34.40 1.14 14.32
C SER A 280 35.67 0.33 14.08
N VAL A 281 36.34 0.60 12.96
CA VAL A 281 37.63 0.03 12.57
C VAL A 281 38.71 1.09 12.79
N TYR A 282 39.72 0.79 13.58
CA TYR A 282 40.85 1.68 13.89
C TYR A 282 42.18 1.13 13.38
N ASP A 283 43.07 2.03 12.96
CA ASP A 283 44.50 1.73 12.89
C ASP A 283 45.08 1.77 14.31
N PRO A 284 45.60 0.65 14.84
CA PRO A 284 46.06 0.58 16.23
C PRO A 284 47.31 1.40 16.50
N LYS A 285 48.09 1.75 15.46
CA LYS A 285 49.32 2.56 15.56
C LYS A 285 48.99 4.05 15.53
N THR A 286 48.19 4.50 14.56
CA THR A 286 47.87 5.93 14.42
C THR A 286 46.66 6.37 15.27
N LYS A 287 45.87 5.40 15.77
CA LYS A 287 44.59 5.61 16.47
C LYS A 287 43.52 6.29 15.59
N GLN A 288 43.73 6.33 14.29
CA GLN A 288 42.77 6.86 13.34
C GLN A 288 41.59 5.90 13.15
N VAL A 289 40.37 6.42 13.19
CA VAL A 289 39.17 5.70 12.73
C VAL A 289 39.23 5.60 11.20
N LEU A 290 39.24 4.39 10.68
CA LEU A 290 39.21 4.08 9.25
C LEU A 290 37.76 4.02 8.75
N ASP A 291 36.92 3.25 9.44
CA ASP A 291 35.53 3.07 9.05
C ASP A 291 34.63 2.93 10.27
N LYS A 292 33.35 3.26 10.10
CA LYS A 292 32.35 3.26 11.17
C LYS A 292 30.96 2.97 10.64
N VAL A 293 30.24 2.10 11.34
CA VAL A 293 28.80 1.88 11.15
C VAL A 293 28.07 2.00 12.48
N ASN A 294 26.85 2.52 12.43
CA ASN A 294 25.95 2.56 13.58
C ASN A 294 24.74 1.72 13.25
N ASN A 295 24.38 0.83 14.18
CA ASN A 295 23.15 0.07 14.12
C ASN A 295 22.36 0.31 15.41
N ASN A 296 21.04 0.31 15.32
CA ASN A 296 20.17 0.25 16.49
C ASN A 296 19.78 -1.20 16.75
N THR A 297 19.53 -1.54 18.01
CA THR A 297 18.97 -2.82 18.44
C THR A 297 18.08 -2.59 19.65
N GLY A 298 17.01 -3.37 19.79
CA GLY A 298 16.20 -3.42 20.99
C GLY A 298 16.13 -4.84 21.55
N PHE A 299 16.04 -4.95 22.86
CA PHE A 299 15.98 -6.23 23.55
C PHE A 299 14.53 -6.66 23.72
N ARG A 300 14.15 -7.73 23.01
CA ARG A 300 12.81 -8.35 23.11
C ARG A 300 12.88 -9.84 22.84
N TRP A 301 11.89 -10.57 23.30
CA TRP A 301 11.63 -11.95 22.88
C TRP A 301 10.14 -12.15 22.64
N TYR A 302 9.80 -13.15 21.84
CA TYR A 302 8.43 -13.44 21.49
C TYR A 302 8.22 -14.93 21.23
N LYS A 303 6.96 -15.34 21.25
CA LYS A 303 6.53 -16.70 20.96
C LYS A 303 5.19 -16.66 20.21
N PHE A 304 5.08 -17.51 19.20
CA PHE A 304 3.81 -17.88 18.58
C PHE A 304 3.32 -19.21 19.15
N ASP A 305 2.03 -19.28 19.49
CA ASP A 305 1.38 -20.46 20.06
C ASP A 305 0.05 -20.69 19.33
N GLY A 306 -0.17 -21.92 18.83
CA GLY A 306 -1.36 -22.27 18.06
C GLY A 306 -2.69 -22.17 18.81
N LYS A 307 -2.67 -22.10 20.14
CA LYS A 307 -3.88 -22.06 20.99
C LYS A 307 -4.04 -20.73 21.70
N GLU A 308 -2.93 -20.14 22.15
CA GLU A 308 -2.92 -18.92 22.96
C GLU A 308 -2.50 -17.66 22.16
N GLY A 309 -2.14 -17.79 20.89
CA GLY A 309 -1.83 -16.66 20.02
C GLY A 309 -0.38 -16.19 20.15
N PHE A 310 -0.15 -14.88 20.14
CA PHE A 310 1.19 -14.28 20.18
C PHE A 310 1.53 -13.77 21.58
N PHE A 311 2.81 -13.89 21.95
CA PHE A 311 3.37 -13.38 23.20
C PHE A 311 4.56 -12.48 22.89
N LEU A 312 4.61 -11.32 23.55
CA LEU A 312 5.75 -10.40 23.52
C LEU A 312 6.25 -10.19 24.95
N ASN A 313 7.55 -10.34 25.16
CA ASN A 313 8.21 -10.15 26.45
C ASN A 313 7.52 -10.93 27.60
N GLY A 314 7.07 -12.16 27.29
CA GLY A 314 6.42 -13.09 28.22
C GLY A 314 4.94 -12.80 28.51
N LYS A 315 4.30 -11.85 27.82
CA LYS A 315 2.89 -11.50 28.01
C LYS A 315 2.08 -11.76 26.73
N PRO A 316 0.81 -12.21 26.83
CA PRO A 316 -0.08 -12.27 25.67
C PRO A 316 -0.17 -10.90 24.99
N TYR A 317 -0.07 -10.89 23.67
CA TYR A 317 -0.06 -9.67 22.87
C TYR A 317 -0.73 -9.96 21.53
N LYS A 318 -1.80 -9.24 21.18
CA LYS A 318 -2.47 -9.41 19.89
C LYS A 318 -1.77 -8.54 18.84
N LEU A 319 -1.43 -9.14 17.69
CA LEU A 319 -0.87 -8.41 16.55
C LEU A 319 -2.01 -7.77 15.76
N ASN A 320 -2.28 -6.49 16.03
CA ASN A 320 -3.31 -5.71 15.36
C ASN A 320 -2.63 -4.86 14.30
N GLY A 321 -2.86 -5.17 13.03
CA GLY A 321 -2.07 -4.58 11.97
C GLY A 321 -2.78 -4.30 10.67
N VAL A 322 -1.98 -3.77 9.75
CA VAL A 322 -2.36 -3.47 8.37
C VAL A 322 -1.25 -3.92 7.42
N CYS A 323 -1.61 -4.23 6.18
CA CYS A 323 -0.66 -4.30 5.09
C CYS A 323 -0.44 -2.89 4.51
N ARG A 324 0.71 -2.64 3.88
CA ARG A 324 0.97 -1.35 3.21
C ARG A 324 1.67 -1.57 1.88
N HIS A 325 1.04 -1.19 0.77
CA HIS A 325 1.73 -1.05 -0.52
C HIS A 325 2.58 0.24 -0.58
N GLN A 326 3.52 0.32 -1.52
CA GLN A 326 4.53 1.37 -1.55
C GLN A 326 4.28 2.51 -2.53
N ASP A 327 3.15 2.55 -3.24
CA ASP A 327 2.88 3.58 -4.24
C ASP A 327 1.96 4.71 -3.73
N GLN A 328 1.95 5.82 -4.47
CA GLN A 328 1.01 6.92 -4.32
C GLN A 328 0.64 7.46 -5.70
N GLN A 329 -0.65 7.54 -6.01
CA GLN A 329 -1.12 8.12 -7.27
C GLN A 329 -0.81 9.63 -7.34
N PRO A 330 -0.34 10.19 -8.47
CA PRO A 330 0.02 9.52 -9.73
C PRO A 330 1.53 9.17 -9.85
N ILE A 331 2.31 9.34 -8.79
CA ILE A 331 3.78 9.21 -8.81
C ILE A 331 4.29 7.76 -8.74
N GLY A 332 3.40 6.78 -8.60
CA GLY A 332 3.78 5.37 -8.54
C GLY A 332 4.56 5.07 -7.26
N ASN A 333 5.58 4.21 -7.35
CA ASN A 333 6.46 3.86 -6.24
C ASN A 333 7.67 4.80 -6.05
N ALA A 334 7.76 5.90 -6.81
CA ALA A 334 8.84 6.88 -6.70
C ALA A 334 8.59 7.87 -5.54
N LEU A 335 8.54 7.35 -4.32
CA LEU A 335 8.25 8.13 -3.11
C LEU A 335 9.54 8.62 -2.49
N SER A 336 9.50 9.83 -1.93
CA SER A 336 10.52 10.29 -1.00
C SER A 336 10.31 9.70 0.40
N ASP A 337 11.37 9.63 1.18
CA ASP A 337 11.33 9.12 2.56
C ASP A 337 10.28 9.77 3.45
N GLU A 338 10.00 11.07 3.32
CA GLU A 338 9.00 11.74 4.15
C GLU A 338 7.59 11.20 3.91
N ILE A 339 7.30 10.69 2.71
CA ILE A 339 6.05 10.01 2.41
C ILE A 339 6.00 8.66 3.13
N HIS A 340 7.12 7.93 3.17
CA HIS A 340 7.27 6.71 3.97
C HIS A 340 7.06 6.99 5.46
N ARG A 341 7.73 8.02 6.00
CA ARG A 341 7.62 8.41 7.42
C ARG A 341 6.21 8.90 7.77
N ARG A 342 5.55 9.63 6.87
CA ARG A 342 4.14 10.04 7.03
C ARG A 342 3.23 8.82 7.13
N ASP A 343 3.33 7.89 6.18
CA ASP A 343 2.50 6.68 6.18
C ASP A 343 2.67 5.92 7.51
N MET A 344 3.91 5.83 8.00
CA MET A 344 4.21 5.14 9.25
C MET A 344 3.68 5.83 10.50
N GLN A 345 3.76 7.17 10.53
CA GLN A 345 3.17 7.95 11.60
C GLN A 345 1.63 7.80 11.62
N MET A 346 0.99 7.83 10.45
CA MET A 346 -0.46 7.61 10.35
C MET A 346 -0.86 6.22 10.84
N ILE A 347 -0.13 5.18 10.42
CA ILE A 347 -0.34 3.80 10.90
C ILE A 347 -0.19 3.75 12.43
N LYS A 348 0.83 4.37 13.00
CA LYS A 348 0.99 4.44 14.47
C LYS A 348 -0.15 5.21 15.14
N ASP A 349 -0.59 6.33 14.57
CA ASP A 349 -1.65 7.17 15.12
C ASP A 349 -3.01 6.49 15.11
N MET A 350 -3.25 5.59 14.15
CA MET A 350 -4.40 4.68 14.10
C MET A 350 -4.41 3.69 15.28
N GLY A 351 -3.28 3.49 15.96
CA GLY A 351 -3.17 2.64 17.15
C GLY A 351 -2.84 1.18 16.87
N VAL A 352 -2.63 0.80 15.61
CA VAL A 352 -2.13 -0.53 15.28
C VAL A 352 -0.69 -0.71 15.77
N ASN A 353 -0.30 -1.96 16.02
CA ASN A 353 0.99 -2.33 16.59
C ASN A 353 1.81 -3.28 15.70
N PHE A 354 1.25 -3.67 14.55
CA PHE A 354 1.83 -4.61 13.61
C PHE A 354 1.66 -4.11 12.17
N ILE A 355 2.66 -4.31 11.33
CA ILE A 355 2.58 -4.03 9.90
C ILE A 355 3.08 -5.24 9.10
N ARG A 356 2.34 -5.62 8.07
CA ARG A 356 2.84 -6.50 7.02
C ARG A 356 3.37 -5.65 5.88
N ILE A 357 4.68 -5.66 5.73
CA ILE A 357 5.43 -5.05 4.65
C ILE A 357 5.39 -6.02 3.48
N SER A 358 4.36 -5.86 2.64
CA SER A 358 4.03 -6.77 1.54
C SER A 358 3.80 -6.03 0.21
N HIS A 359 3.92 -6.71 -0.93
CA HIS A 359 4.41 -8.08 -1.11
C HIS A 359 5.91 -8.14 -1.38
N TYR A 360 6.65 -7.13 -0.94
CA TYR A 360 8.07 -6.97 -1.24
C TYR A 360 8.73 -6.18 -0.10
N PRO A 361 10.06 -6.33 0.10
CA PRO A 361 10.77 -5.53 1.07
C PRO A 361 10.67 -4.04 0.71
N GLN A 362 10.53 -3.21 1.73
CA GLN A 362 10.29 -1.78 1.54
C GLN A 362 11.52 -0.94 1.85
N ASP A 363 11.32 0.38 1.84
CA ASP A 363 12.37 1.36 2.04
C ASP A 363 12.96 1.30 3.46
N ASP A 364 14.26 1.57 3.61
CA ASP A 364 14.95 1.63 4.91
C ASP A 364 14.23 2.62 5.88
N ALA A 365 13.63 3.70 5.35
CA ALA A 365 12.86 4.67 6.13
C ALA A 365 11.59 4.07 6.77
N ILE A 366 10.99 3.02 6.18
CA ILE A 366 9.83 2.32 6.76
C ILE A 366 10.25 1.57 8.02
N LEU A 367 11.32 0.76 7.93
CA LEU A 367 11.79 -0.04 9.04
C LEU A 367 12.46 0.79 10.14
N GLU A 368 13.12 1.89 9.77
CA GLU A 368 13.59 2.90 10.71
C GLU A 368 12.42 3.42 11.58
N GLN A 369 11.28 3.75 10.96
CA GLN A 369 10.11 4.19 11.71
C GLN A 369 9.45 3.06 12.50
N CYS A 370 9.43 1.83 11.99
CA CYS A 370 8.90 0.70 12.74
C CYS A 370 9.68 0.48 14.05
N ASP A 371 11.01 0.58 13.99
CA ASP A 371 11.87 0.51 15.18
C ASP A 371 11.61 1.66 16.16
N LYS A 372 11.54 2.90 15.65
CA LYS A 372 11.45 4.14 16.45
C LYS A 372 10.07 4.43 17.02
N LEU A 373 9.03 4.25 16.22
CA LEU A 373 7.63 4.44 16.62
C LEU A 373 7.10 3.23 17.39
N GLY A 374 7.73 2.08 17.25
CA GLY A 374 7.29 0.83 17.84
C GLY A 374 6.13 0.23 17.05
N LEU A 375 6.47 -0.49 15.99
CA LEU A 375 5.57 -1.33 15.19
C LEU A 375 6.29 -2.66 14.95
N LEU A 376 5.69 -3.77 15.33
CA LEU A 376 6.20 -5.09 14.96
C LEU A 376 6.01 -5.29 13.45
N THR A 377 6.91 -5.99 12.77
CA THR A 377 6.83 -6.17 11.32
C THR A 377 6.95 -7.62 10.88
N TRP A 378 6.17 -7.94 9.85
CA TRP A 378 6.39 -9.06 8.93
C TRP A 378 6.83 -8.44 7.60
N GLU A 379 8.00 -8.81 7.10
CA GLU A 379 8.45 -8.43 5.76
C GLU A 379 8.61 -9.66 4.84
N GLU A 380 8.29 -9.52 3.55
CA GLU A 380 8.32 -10.64 2.60
C GLU A 380 8.89 -10.29 1.21
N ILE A 381 9.38 -11.30 0.50
CA ILE A 381 9.74 -11.20 -0.93
C ILE A 381 8.56 -11.55 -1.87
N PRO A 382 8.51 -11.01 -3.10
CA PRO A 382 7.34 -11.09 -4.01
C PRO A 382 7.22 -12.40 -4.81
N VAL A 383 7.29 -13.57 -4.17
CA VAL A 383 6.96 -14.85 -4.83
C VAL A 383 5.46 -15.12 -4.70
N ILE A 384 4.71 -14.79 -5.74
CA ILE A 384 3.24 -14.69 -5.67
C ILE A 384 2.60 -15.54 -6.76
N ASP A 385 1.39 -16.04 -6.49
CA ASP A 385 0.43 -16.64 -7.44
C ASP A 385 0.81 -17.99 -8.09
N ILE A 386 2.03 -18.09 -8.63
CA ILE A 386 2.52 -19.24 -9.39
C ILE A 386 4.05 -19.25 -9.46
N VAL A 387 4.65 -20.43 -9.34
CA VAL A 387 6.08 -20.63 -9.66
C VAL A 387 6.24 -20.99 -11.15
N PRO A 388 6.90 -20.14 -11.96
CA PRO A 388 7.11 -20.40 -13.38
C PRO A 388 8.04 -21.61 -13.58
N GLU A 389 8.02 -22.17 -14.79
CA GLU A 389 8.97 -23.21 -15.19
C GLU A 389 10.21 -22.55 -15.79
N ASP A 390 11.02 -21.94 -14.92
CA ASP A 390 12.26 -21.27 -15.27
C ASP A 390 13.37 -21.69 -14.30
N LYS A 391 14.54 -22.01 -14.84
CA LYS A 391 15.68 -22.55 -14.07
C LYS A 391 16.36 -21.50 -13.19
N ASP A 392 16.28 -20.22 -13.58
CA ASP A 392 16.97 -19.12 -12.91
C ASP A 392 16.08 -18.47 -11.84
N PHE A 393 14.75 -18.70 -11.89
CA PHE A 393 13.78 -18.17 -10.93
C PHE A 393 14.10 -18.53 -9.48
N THR A 394 14.42 -19.80 -9.19
CA THR A 394 14.79 -20.24 -7.83
C THR A 394 16.00 -19.49 -7.29
N ALA A 395 17.03 -19.28 -8.13
CA ALA A 395 18.25 -18.58 -7.72
C ALA A 395 17.96 -17.10 -7.44
N ASN A 396 17.12 -16.46 -8.26
CA ASN A 396 16.70 -15.07 -8.05
C ASN A 396 15.86 -14.94 -6.76
N CYS A 397 14.94 -15.87 -6.49
CA CYS A 397 14.19 -15.91 -5.23
C CYS A 397 15.10 -16.07 -4.00
N GLU A 398 16.07 -17.00 -4.06
CA GLU A 398 17.03 -17.19 -2.97
C GLU A 398 17.87 -15.92 -2.74
N ASN A 399 18.41 -15.32 -3.79
CA ASN A 399 19.20 -14.10 -3.68
C ASN A 399 18.40 -12.98 -3.04
N MET A 400 17.17 -12.73 -3.51
CA MET A 400 16.30 -11.71 -2.92
C MET A 400 15.96 -11.98 -1.45
N LEU A 401 15.77 -13.26 -1.07
CA LEU A 401 15.54 -13.63 0.33
C LEU A 401 16.76 -13.33 1.20
N ARG A 402 17.97 -13.70 0.74
CA ARG A 402 19.23 -13.38 1.44
C ARG A 402 19.46 -11.88 1.52
N GLU A 403 19.16 -11.14 0.46
CA GLU A 403 19.25 -9.68 0.40
C GLU A 403 18.33 -9.03 1.42
N MET A 404 17.02 -9.33 1.40
CA MET A 404 16.06 -8.80 2.37
C MET A 404 16.53 -9.05 3.81
N ILE A 405 16.85 -10.30 4.16
CA ILE A 405 17.25 -10.67 5.52
C ILE A 405 18.52 -9.93 5.93
N ARG A 406 19.55 -9.87 5.07
CA ARG A 406 20.82 -9.23 5.41
C ARG A 406 20.73 -7.71 5.46
N GLN A 407 19.98 -7.09 4.56
CA GLN A 407 19.82 -5.63 4.53
C GLN A 407 19.08 -5.15 5.76
N HIS A 408 18.03 -5.87 6.15
CA HIS A 408 17.13 -5.45 7.23
C HIS A 408 17.35 -6.19 8.56
N TYR A 409 18.44 -6.95 8.68
CA TYR A 409 18.71 -7.86 9.81
C TYR A 409 18.63 -7.21 11.19
N ASN A 410 19.12 -5.98 11.29
CA ASN A 410 19.26 -5.27 12.56
C ASN A 410 17.98 -4.55 12.99
N HIS A 411 16.93 -4.57 12.17
CA HIS A 411 15.65 -3.99 12.54
C HIS A 411 14.97 -4.82 13.62
N THR A 412 14.81 -4.21 14.77
CA THR A 412 14.26 -4.85 15.98
C THR A 412 12.78 -5.15 15.83
N SER A 413 12.09 -4.27 15.13
CA SER A 413 10.69 -4.38 14.74
C SER A 413 10.38 -5.64 13.96
N VAL A 414 11.30 -6.10 13.10
CA VAL A 414 11.11 -7.33 12.34
C VAL A 414 11.07 -8.52 13.28
N ILE A 415 9.95 -9.25 13.23
CA ILE A 415 9.73 -10.46 14.00
C ILE A 415 9.48 -11.70 13.15
N MET A 416 9.25 -11.56 11.84
CA MET A 416 9.12 -12.70 10.94
C MET A 416 9.46 -12.34 9.50
N TRP A 417 9.92 -13.35 8.76
CA TRP A 417 10.24 -13.23 7.34
C TRP A 417 9.29 -14.11 6.52
N GLY A 418 8.67 -13.53 5.50
CA GLY A 418 7.85 -14.24 4.54
C GLY A 418 8.51 -14.39 3.18
N TYR A 419 8.09 -15.38 2.41
CA TYR A 419 8.64 -15.58 1.07
C TYR A 419 7.66 -16.01 0.00
N MET A 420 6.42 -16.40 0.35
CA MET A 420 5.37 -16.71 -0.63
C MET A 420 4.02 -16.15 -0.20
N ASN A 421 3.27 -15.64 -1.18
CA ASN A 421 1.90 -15.19 -1.02
C ASN A 421 1.00 -15.84 -2.10
N GLU A 422 -0.08 -16.47 -1.66
CA GLU A 422 -1.11 -17.05 -2.54
C GLU A 422 -0.55 -17.96 -3.67
N ILE A 423 0.56 -18.67 -3.42
CA ILE A 423 1.36 -19.33 -4.48
C ILE A 423 0.64 -20.41 -5.31
N LEU A 424 -0.54 -20.85 -4.85
CA LEU A 424 -1.37 -21.81 -5.56
C LEU A 424 -2.55 -21.16 -6.31
N LEU A 425 -2.79 -19.85 -6.17
CA LEU A 425 -3.97 -19.18 -6.71
C LEU A 425 -4.02 -19.28 -8.25
N MET A 426 -3.02 -18.73 -8.94
CA MET A 426 -2.97 -18.80 -10.40
C MET A 426 -2.61 -20.20 -10.89
N THR A 427 -1.84 -20.96 -10.09
CA THR A 427 -1.59 -22.39 -10.35
C THR A 427 -2.89 -23.18 -10.50
N GLN A 428 -3.84 -23.04 -9.57
CA GLN A 428 -5.13 -23.74 -9.59
C GLN A 428 -6.12 -23.19 -10.62
N ARG A 429 -5.98 -21.92 -11.01
CA ARG A 429 -6.74 -21.35 -12.13
C ARG A 429 -6.23 -21.85 -13.48
N LYS A 430 -4.92 -22.04 -13.63
CA LYS A 430 -4.28 -22.42 -14.90
C LYS A 430 -4.29 -23.93 -15.15
N TYR A 431 -4.16 -24.75 -14.11
CA TYR A 431 -4.04 -26.20 -14.22
C TYR A 431 -5.15 -26.90 -13.41
N GLN A 432 -5.73 -27.96 -13.98
CA GLN A 432 -6.78 -28.76 -13.35
C GLN A 432 -6.45 -30.26 -13.43
N GLY A 433 -7.08 -31.07 -12.57
CA GLY A 433 -6.87 -32.52 -12.53
C GLY A 433 -5.40 -32.91 -12.31
N ASP A 434 -4.93 -33.94 -13.02
CA ASP A 434 -3.57 -34.48 -12.88
C ASP A 434 -2.48 -33.45 -13.27
N ALA A 435 -2.80 -32.50 -14.16
CA ALA A 435 -1.86 -31.46 -14.58
C ALA A 435 -1.50 -30.46 -13.46
N LEU A 436 -2.27 -30.43 -12.36
CA LEU A 436 -2.00 -29.59 -11.19
C LEU A 436 -0.80 -30.08 -10.37
N LYS A 437 -0.46 -31.37 -10.45
CA LYS A 437 0.55 -32.00 -9.59
C LYS A 437 1.95 -31.40 -9.78
N ALA A 438 2.45 -31.40 -11.01
CA ALA A 438 3.79 -30.90 -11.32
C ALA A 438 4.04 -29.43 -10.91
N PRO A 439 3.14 -28.46 -11.21
CA PRO A 439 3.33 -27.08 -10.75
C PRO A 439 3.19 -26.93 -9.24
N THR A 440 2.33 -27.70 -8.59
CA THR A 440 2.22 -27.72 -7.11
C THR A 440 3.50 -28.26 -6.48
N ASP A 441 4.04 -29.38 -6.99
CA ASP A 441 5.30 -29.97 -6.51
C ASP A 441 6.47 -29.00 -6.70
N ARG A 442 6.53 -28.28 -7.82
CA ARG A 442 7.55 -27.26 -8.07
C ARG A 442 7.47 -26.11 -7.05
N ALA A 443 6.26 -25.64 -6.74
CA ALA A 443 6.07 -24.63 -5.70
C ALA A 443 6.48 -25.15 -4.32
N LEU A 444 6.20 -26.41 -4.00
CA LEU A 444 6.61 -27.04 -2.75
C LEU A 444 8.13 -27.19 -2.63
N VAL A 445 8.81 -27.55 -3.73
CA VAL A 445 10.29 -27.62 -3.78
C VAL A 445 10.90 -26.25 -3.52
N LEU A 446 10.38 -25.20 -4.15
CA LEU A 446 10.86 -23.83 -3.91
C LEU A 446 10.59 -23.40 -2.46
N ALA A 447 9.42 -23.68 -1.90
CA ALA A 447 9.09 -23.34 -0.52
C ALA A 447 10.07 -24.00 0.49
N ASN A 448 10.34 -25.29 0.34
CA ASN A 448 11.32 -26.00 1.20
C ASN A 448 12.73 -25.43 1.04
N HIS A 449 13.13 -25.06 -0.18
CA HIS A 449 14.43 -24.45 -0.43
C HIS A 449 14.56 -23.09 0.26
N LEU A 450 13.55 -22.21 0.10
CA LEU A 450 13.55 -20.88 0.72
C LEU A 450 13.44 -20.95 2.24
N GLU A 451 12.69 -21.91 2.80
CA GLU A 451 12.66 -22.15 4.25
C GLU A 451 14.06 -22.46 4.80
N LYS A 452 14.78 -23.36 4.13
CA LYS A 452 16.15 -23.69 4.52
C LYS A 452 17.07 -22.46 4.45
N VAL A 453 16.99 -21.68 3.37
CA VAL A 453 17.78 -20.44 3.20
C VAL A 453 17.47 -19.44 4.32
N LEU A 454 16.19 -19.23 4.64
CA LEU A 454 15.77 -18.35 5.73
C LEU A 454 16.40 -18.77 7.05
N LYS A 455 16.36 -20.06 7.39
CA LYS A 455 16.95 -20.59 8.63
C LYS A 455 18.48 -20.56 8.63
N GLU A 456 19.14 -20.61 7.48
CA GLU A 456 20.59 -20.38 7.39
C GLU A 456 20.97 -18.93 7.70
N GLU A 457 20.14 -17.96 7.28
CA GLU A 457 20.40 -16.53 7.46
C GLU A 457 19.98 -16.02 8.86
N ASP A 458 18.82 -16.45 9.36
CA ASP A 458 18.25 -15.99 10.62
C ASP A 458 17.51 -17.10 11.37
N LEU A 459 18.13 -17.61 12.45
CA LEU A 459 17.55 -18.63 13.33
C LEU A 459 16.64 -18.05 14.42
N TYR A 460 16.60 -16.72 14.60
CA TYR A 460 15.92 -16.06 15.71
C TYR A 460 14.57 -15.45 15.31
N ARG A 461 14.28 -15.38 14.01
CA ARG A 461 13.00 -14.93 13.48
C ARG A 461 12.21 -16.08 12.84
N PRO A 462 10.93 -16.26 13.19
CA PRO A 462 10.08 -17.25 12.54
C PRO A 462 9.88 -16.98 11.05
N SER A 463 9.64 -18.06 10.32
CA SER A 463 9.21 -18.04 8.92
C SER A 463 7.69 -17.97 8.81
N THR A 464 7.19 -17.40 7.71
CA THR A 464 5.76 -17.33 7.41
C THR A 464 5.47 -17.41 5.92
N MET A 465 4.27 -17.87 5.56
CA MET A 465 3.72 -17.82 4.21
C MET A 465 2.25 -17.39 4.29
N ALA A 466 1.79 -16.62 3.30
CA ALA A 466 0.40 -16.21 3.17
C ALA A 466 -0.34 -17.09 2.15
N PHE A 467 -1.47 -17.66 2.55
CA PHE A 467 -2.29 -18.57 1.76
C PHE A 467 -3.61 -17.91 1.38
N HIS A 468 -4.07 -18.06 0.14
CA HIS A 468 -5.47 -17.73 -0.17
C HIS A 468 -6.38 -18.72 0.57
N GLY A 469 -7.62 -18.32 0.88
CA GLY A 469 -8.58 -19.08 1.72
C GLY A 469 -9.04 -20.43 1.15
N SER A 470 -8.13 -21.40 1.02
CA SER A 470 -8.32 -22.72 0.44
C SER A 470 -7.56 -23.77 1.23
N ASP A 471 -8.21 -24.88 1.57
CA ASP A 471 -7.59 -26.00 2.30
C ASP A 471 -6.56 -26.78 1.45
N SER A 472 -6.37 -26.39 0.19
CA SER A 472 -5.39 -27.00 -0.72
C SER A 472 -3.95 -26.86 -0.22
N TYR A 473 -3.61 -25.79 0.50
CA TYR A 473 -2.28 -25.59 1.08
C TYR A 473 -1.94 -26.65 2.13
N ASN A 474 -2.90 -26.99 2.99
CA ASN A 474 -2.75 -28.07 3.97
C ASN A 474 -2.57 -29.41 3.25
N LYS A 475 -3.42 -29.71 2.25
CA LYS A 475 -3.35 -30.96 1.48
C LYS A 475 -2.05 -31.13 0.71
N ALA A 476 -1.48 -30.03 0.22
CA ALA A 476 -0.20 -30.02 -0.49
C ALA A 476 1.03 -29.96 0.44
N GLY A 477 0.83 -29.82 1.76
CA GLY A 477 1.91 -29.85 2.76
C GLY A 477 2.62 -28.52 3.01
N PHE A 478 2.10 -27.39 2.51
CA PHE A 478 2.72 -26.06 2.75
C PHE A 478 2.65 -25.64 4.22
N ASN A 479 1.57 -26.06 4.91
CA ASN A 479 1.32 -25.74 6.31
C ASN A 479 2.37 -26.31 7.28
N ASP A 480 3.13 -27.32 6.86
CA ASP A 480 4.12 -27.99 7.71
C ASP A 480 5.55 -27.47 7.47
N ILE A 481 5.72 -26.46 6.60
CA ILE A 481 7.02 -25.87 6.24
C ILE A 481 7.38 -24.69 7.15
N VAL A 482 6.41 -23.85 7.49
CA VAL A 482 6.63 -22.55 8.16
C VAL A 482 6.27 -22.59 9.65
N ASP A 483 6.88 -21.70 10.42
CA ASP A 483 6.56 -21.55 11.85
C ASP A 483 5.17 -20.92 12.10
N VAL A 484 4.73 -20.03 11.21
CA VAL A 484 3.45 -19.30 11.31
C VAL A 484 2.75 -19.31 9.97
N VAL A 485 1.45 -19.58 9.96
CA VAL A 485 0.63 -19.56 8.75
C VAL A 485 -0.18 -18.28 8.64
N GLY A 486 -0.11 -17.60 7.50
CA GLY A 486 -0.99 -16.50 7.13
C GLY A 486 -2.17 -16.98 6.28
N TRP A 487 -3.39 -16.54 6.59
CA TRP A 487 -4.58 -16.74 5.76
C TRP A 487 -5.13 -15.41 5.23
N ASN A 488 -5.23 -15.30 3.90
CA ASN A 488 -5.92 -14.23 3.20
C ASN A 488 -7.41 -14.60 3.04
N LEU A 489 -8.28 -13.87 3.73
CA LEU A 489 -9.68 -14.22 3.92
C LEU A 489 -10.61 -13.06 3.55
N TYR A 490 -11.54 -13.36 2.65
CA TYR A 490 -12.44 -12.39 2.01
C TYR A 490 -13.90 -12.84 2.00
N GLN A 491 -14.32 -13.68 2.95
CA GLN A 491 -15.69 -14.14 3.04
C GLN A 491 -16.65 -12.96 3.26
N GLY A 492 -17.72 -12.92 2.48
CA GLY A 492 -18.60 -11.75 2.36
C GLY A 492 -18.18 -10.78 1.26
N TRP A 493 -16.92 -10.76 0.81
CA TRP A 493 -16.52 -10.00 -0.38
C TRP A 493 -16.48 -10.90 -1.62
N TYR A 494 -15.50 -11.81 -1.71
CA TYR A 494 -15.36 -12.75 -2.83
C TYR A 494 -16.22 -14.02 -2.68
N SER A 495 -16.88 -14.19 -1.53
CA SER A 495 -17.94 -15.20 -1.34
C SER A 495 -19.16 -14.54 -0.70
N ASP A 496 -20.33 -15.17 -0.84
CA ASP A 496 -21.49 -14.80 -0.05
C ASP A 496 -21.25 -15.15 1.44
N ASP A 497 -21.84 -14.40 2.37
CA ASP A 497 -21.81 -14.61 3.84
C ASP A 497 -20.51 -14.20 4.59
N PHE A 498 -20.61 -13.14 5.43
CA PHE A 498 -19.55 -12.72 6.35
C PHE A 498 -19.15 -13.82 7.34
N THR A 499 -20.12 -14.62 7.79
CA THR A 499 -19.87 -15.63 8.84
C THR A 499 -19.00 -16.80 8.36
N GLY A 500 -18.74 -16.87 7.04
CA GLY A 500 -17.73 -17.76 6.47
C GLY A 500 -16.33 -17.53 7.03
N PHE A 501 -16.02 -16.30 7.47
CA PHE A 501 -14.73 -15.94 8.06
C PHE A 501 -14.43 -16.72 9.34
N GLU A 502 -15.27 -16.59 10.37
CA GLU A 502 -15.06 -17.29 11.64
C GLU A 502 -15.27 -18.80 11.51
N LYS A 503 -16.10 -19.26 10.57
CA LYS A 503 -16.27 -20.69 10.28
C LYS A 503 -14.97 -21.29 9.75
N PHE A 504 -14.33 -20.62 8.78
CA PHE A 504 -13.06 -21.05 8.23
C PHE A 504 -11.98 -21.12 9.32
N LEU A 505 -11.83 -20.07 10.12
CA LEU A 505 -10.82 -20.02 11.18
C LEU A 505 -11.02 -21.08 12.26
N ARG A 506 -12.28 -21.34 12.67
CA ARG A 506 -12.60 -22.42 13.62
C ARG A 506 -12.32 -23.80 13.06
N ASP A 507 -12.59 -24.03 11.78
CA ASP A 507 -12.27 -25.29 11.10
C ASP A 507 -10.75 -25.51 11.07
N GLN A 508 -9.98 -24.50 10.67
CA GLN A 508 -8.51 -24.54 10.71
C GLN A 508 -7.97 -24.74 12.13
N GLN A 509 -8.58 -24.10 13.13
CA GLN A 509 -8.19 -24.31 14.53
C GLN A 509 -8.50 -25.72 15.02
N SER A 510 -9.63 -26.30 14.59
CA SER A 510 -10.00 -27.67 14.97
C SER A 510 -9.07 -28.71 14.34
N LYS A 511 -8.64 -28.50 13.10
CA LYS A 511 -7.81 -29.46 12.34
C LYS A 511 -6.32 -29.31 12.63
N HIS A 512 -5.85 -28.07 12.82
CA HIS A 512 -4.43 -27.74 13.01
C HIS A 512 -4.23 -26.88 14.28
N PRO A 513 -4.58 -27.38 15.47
CA PRO A 513 -4.63 -26.57 16.71
C PRO A 513 -3.25 -26.11 17.21
N ASP A 514 -2.18 -26.76 16.78
CA ASP A 514 -0.81 -26.42 17.22
C ASP A 514 -0.12 -25.43 16.28
N ASN A 515 -0.70 -25.17 15.10
CA ASN A 515 -0.16 -24.24 14.12
C ASN A 515 -0.59 -22.80 14.46
N PRO A 516 0.35 -21.88 14.75
CA PRO A 516 0.04 -20.48 14.93
C PRO A 516 -0.46 -19.85 13.63
N LYS A 517 -1.46 -18.96 13.74
CA LYS A 517 -2.15 -18.40 12.58
C LYS A 517 -2.29 -16.89 12.68
N ILE A 518 -2.06 -16.22 11.56
CA ILE A 518 -2.37 -14.81 11.34
C ILE A 518 -3.41 -14.71 10.22
N VAL A 519 -4.38 -13.81 10.34
CA VAL A 519 -5.20 -13.41 9.18
C VAL A 519 -4.39 -12.39 8.40
N SER A 520 -3.65 -12.85 7.39
CA SER A 520 -2.64 -12.04 6.68
C SER A 520 -3.25 -11.01 5.74
N GLU A 521 -4.49 -11.21 5.29
CA GLU A 521 -5.28 -10.21 4.56
C GLU A 521 -6.78 -10.38 4.87
N TYR A 522 -7.47 -9.25 5.00
CA TYR A 522 -8.93 -9.16 4.97
C TYR A 522 -9.32 -7.72 4.59
N GLY A 523 -10.35 -7.54 3.77
CA GLY A 523 -10.82 -6.21 3.38
C GLY A 523 -11.86 -6.22 2.28
N ALA A 524 -12.52 -5.08 2.06
CA ALA A 524 -13.56 -4.89 1.05
C ALA A 524 -13.34 -3.54 0.35
N GLY A 525 -13.66 -3.47 -0.95
CA GLY A 525 -13.44 -2.28 -1.74
C GLY A 525 -14.47 -1.20 -1.44
N SER A 526 -14.08 0.07 -1.50
CA SER A 526 -14.99 1.20 -1.33
C SER A 526 -14.64 2.38 -2.22
N ASP A 527 -15.66 3.13 -2.62
CA ASP A 527 -15.54 4.32 -3.45
C ASP A 527 -16.31 5.47 -2.80
N LYS A 528 -15.64 6.60 -2.56
CA LYS A 528 -16.22 7.81 -1.94
C LYS A 528 -17.47 8.32 -2.66
N ARG A 529 -17.60 8.01 -3.94
CA ARG A 529 -18.72 8.45 -4.77
C ARG A 529 -19.98 7.64 -4.53
N ILE A 530 -19.87 6.48 -3.89
CA ILE A 530 -20.96 5.52 -3.74
C ILE A 530 -21.39 5.42 -2.28
N HIS A 531 -22.67 5.70 -2.04
CA HIS A 531 -23.28 5.55 -0.73
C HIS A 531 -24.57 4.75 -0.82
N SER A 532 -24.81 3.88 0.16
CA SER A 532 -25.99 3.02 0.18
C SER A 532 -26.67 3.02 1.54
N LEU A 533 -28.01 3.07 1.52
CA LEU A 533 -28.82 2.84 2.72
C LEU A 533 -29.09 1.35 2.97
N THR A 534 -28.80 0.50 1.98
CA THR A 534 -28.91 -0.96 2.03
C THR A 534 -27.68 -1.54 1.35
N PRO A 535 -26.50 -1.48 1.98
CA PRO A 535 -25.24 -1.85 1.37
C PRO A 535 -25.27 -3.30 0.88
N GLN A 536 -24.70 -3.55 -0.29
CA GLN A 536 -24.66 -4.87 -0.91
C GLN A 536 -23.23 -5.25 -1.30
N ARG A 537 -22.99 -6.56 -1.31
CA ARG A 537 -21.72 -7.11 -1.76
C ARG A 537 -21.41 -6.61 -3.17
N PHE A 538 -20.19 -6.14 -3.40
CA PHE A 538 -19.72 -5.55 -4.66
C PHE A 538 -20.42 -4.26 -5.12
N ASP A 539 -21.22 -3.59 -4.28
CA ASP A 539 -21.72 -2.25 -4.62
C ASP A 539 -20.65 -1.15 -4.49
N PHE A 540 -19.51 -1.46 -3.85
CA PHE A 540 -18.40 -0.55 -3.54
C PHE A 540 -18.80 0.68 -2.71
N SER A 541 -19.93 0.63 -2.02
CA SER A 541 -20.34 1.70 -1.10
C SER A 541 -19.38 1.79 0.08
N ILE A 542 -19.20 3.02 0.57
CA ILE A 542 -18.47 3.27 1.83
C ILE A 542 -19.07 2.43 2.96
N GLU A 543 -20.40 2.34 3.02
CA GLU A 543 -21.11 1.63 4.08
C GLU A 543 -20.88 0.11 4.04
N TYR A 544 -20.71 -0.52 2.86
CA TYR A 544 -20.43 -1.95 2.78
C TYR A 544 -19.06 -2.30 3.36
N GLN A 545 -18.02 -1.51 3.05
CA GLN A 545 -16.70 -1.70 3.65
C GLN A 545 -16.74 -1.53 5.17
N GLN A 546 -17.53 -0.57 5.66
CA GLN A 546 -17.74 -0.40 7.11
C GLN A 546 -18.40 -1.63 7.73
N GLU A 547 -19.49 -2.14 7.16
CA GLU A 547 -20.18 -3.35 7.67
C GLU A 547 -19.27 -4.58 7.67
N TYR A 548 -18.46 -4.75 6.62
CA TYR A 548 -17.47 -5.82 6.52
C TYR A 548 -16.48 -5.75 7.70
N ILE A 549 -15.87 -4.58 7.95
CA ILE A 549 -14.87 -4.41 9.00
C ILE A 549 -15.51 -4.52 10.39
N GLU A 550 -16.71 -3.98 10.57
CA GLU A 550 -17.49 -4.05 11.82
C GLU A 550 -17.83 -5.49 12.21
N HIS A 551 -17.91 -6.42 11.24
CA HIS A 551 -18.02 -7.87 11.50
C HIS A 551 -16.66 -8.51 11.86
N TYR A 552 -15.62 -8.23 11.08
CA TYR A 552 -14.33 -8.92 11.18
C TYR A 552 -13.54 -8.56 12.45
N LEU A 553 -13.46 -7.27 12.80
CA LEU A 553 -12.63 -6.82 13.93
C LEU A 553 -13.03 -7.49 15.26
N PRO A 554 -14.32 -7.52 15.67
CA PRO A 554 -14.70 -8.19 16.92
C PRO A 554 -14.35 -9.68 16.96
N VAL A 555 -14.41 -10.39 15.83
CA VAL A 555 -14.01 -11.81 15.75
C VAL A 555 -12.51 -11.95 16.01
N ILE A 556 -11.68 -11.14 15.32
CA ILE A 556 -10.22 -11.15 15.46
C ILE A 556 -9.78 -10.86 16.90
N GLU A 557 -10.40 -9.85 17.52
CA GLU A 557 -10.10 -9.44 18.90
C GLU A 557 -10.51 -10.50 19.94
N LYS A 558 -11.63 -11.20 19.69
CA LYS A 558 -12.20 -12.15 20.65
C LYS A 558 -11.47 -13.49 20.66
N GLU A 559 -11.08 -14.01 19.50
CA GLU A 559 -10.57 -15.37 19.37
C GLU A 559 -9.07 -15.42 19.73
N LYS A 560 -8.70 -16.16 20.78
CA LYS A 560 -7.32 -16.16 21.33
C LYS A 560 -6.28 -16.80 20.42
N TYR A 561 -6.65 -17.87 19.72
CA TYR A 561 -5.74 -18.64 18.85
C TYR A 561 -5.29 -17.86 17.60
N ILE A 562 -5.96 -16.76 17.28
CA ILE A 562 -5.53 -15.84 16.23
C ILE A 562 -4.37 -15.01 16.79
N SER A 563 -3.14 -15.26 16.36
CA SER A 563 -1.96 -14.49 16.79
C SER A 563 -2.10 -13.01 16.42
N GLY A 564 -2.75 -12.74 15.28
CA GLY A 564 -3.22 -11.41 14.92
C GLY A 564 -3.75 -11.34 13.49
N ALA A 565 -3.91 -10.13 12.99
CA ALA A 565 -4.46 -9.87 11.67
C ALA A 565 -3.88 -8.60 11.04
N THR A 566 -3.77 -8.59 9.71
CA THR A 566 -3.33 -7.44 8.92
C THR A 566 -4.38 -7.06 7.88
N TYR A 567 -5.02 -5.92 8.09
CA TYR A 567 -6.04 -5.41 7.17
C TYR A 567 -5.45 -5.15 5.77
N TRP A 568 -6.15 -5.57 4.72
CA TRP A 568 -5.79 -5.34 3.33
C TRP A 568 -6.67 -4.23 2.74
N ASN A 569 -6.16 -3.01 2.58
CA ASN A 569 -4.80 -2.51 2.80
C ASN A 569 -4.85 -1.18 3.58
N PHE A 570 -3.71 -0.66 4.02
CA PHE A 570 -3.66 0.68 4.59
C PHE A 570 -4.12 1.72 3.56
N ILE A 571 -3.61 1.65 2.32
CA ILE A 571 -3.85 2.62 1.24
C ILE A 571 -4.69 2.01 0.11
N ASP A 572 -5.46 2.84 -0.59
CA ASP A 572 -5.85 2.54 -1.97
C ASP A 572 -4.61 2.62 -2.86
N PHE A 573 -4.35 1.61 -3.69
CA PHE A 573 -3.05 1.45 -4.36
C PHE A 573 -3.19 1.04 -5.84
N GLY A 574 -2.13 1.29 -6.62
CA GLY A 574 -2.09 1.06 -8.06
C GLY A 574 -1.98 -0.42 -8.45
N SER A 575 -3.04 -0.95 -9.08
CA SER A 575 -3.06 -2.25 -9.73
C SER A 575 -3.65 -2.10 -11.13
N ALA A 576 -2.78 -1.94 -12.13
CA ALA A 576 -3.17 -1.64 -13.51
C ALA A 576 -4.17 -2.66 -14.10
N ALA A 577 -4.18 -3.91 -13.63
CA ALA A 577 -5.11 -4.91 -14.13
C ALA A 577 -6.57 -4.71 -13.66
N ARG A 578 -6.80 -4.01 -12.54
CA ARG A 578 -8.13 -3.88 -11.92
C ARG A 578 -9.03 -2.93 -12.69
N ASP A 579 -10.28 -3.32 -12.85
CA ASP A 579 -11.35 -2.52 -13.40
C ASP A 579 -12.21 -1.99 -12.22
N GLU A 580 -13.34 -2.62 -11.91
CA GLU A 580 -14.18 -2.31 -10.74
C GLU A 580 -14.65 -0.84 -10.72
N SER A 581 -15.08 -0.31 -9.58
CA SER A 581 -15.60 1.07 -9.48
C SER A 581 -14.54 2.14 -9.79
N MET A 582 -13.27 1.84 -9.52
CA MET A 582 -12.11 2.71 -9.70
C MET A 582 -11.02 1.99 -10.52
N PRO A 583 -11.12 1.99 -11.87
CA PRO A 583 -10.13 1.35 -12.72
C PRO A 583 -8.70 1.73 -12.37
N ARG A 584 -7.81 0.74 -12.45
CA ARG A 584 -6.36 0.80 -12.11
C ARG A 584 -6.05 0.88 -10.61
N ILE A 585 -7.05 0.94 -9.74
CA ILE A 585 -6.87 1.07 -8.30
C ILE A 585 -7.49 -0.14 -7.58
N ASN A 586 -6.74 -0.72 -6.65
CA ASN A 586 -7.34 -1.55 -5.61
C ASN A 586 -7.79 -0.63 -4.48
N ASN A 587 -9.10 -0.49 -4.31
CA ASN A 587 -9.74 0.50 -3.44
C ASN A 587 -10.17 -0.04 -2.07
N LYS A 588 -9.41 -1.00 -1.54
CA LYS A 588 -9.65 -1.60 -0.21
C LYS A 588 -8.97 -0.84 0.93
N GLY A 589 -8.39 0.33 0.66
CA GLY A 589 -7.66 1.14 1.63
C GLY A 589 -8.50 1.61 2.82
N LEU A 590 -7.85 1.83 3.96
CA LEU A 590 -8.36 2.64 5.08
C LEU A 590 -8.13 4.14 4.84
N VAL A 591 -7.18 4.48 3.98
CA VAL A 591 -6.94 5.82 3.46
C VAL A 591 -7.03 5.76 1.93
N TYR A 592 -7.42 6.87 1.30
CA TYR A 592 -7.39 7.04 -0.15
C TYR A 592 -5.94 7.05 -0.67
N SER A 593 -5.77 7.00 -2.00
CA SER A 593 -4.44 6.96 -2.62
C SER A 593 -3.56 8.17 -2.24
N ASP A 594 -4.18 9.33 -1.99
CA ASP A 594 -3.56 10.57 -1.53
C ASP A 594 -3.28 10.64 -0.01
N ARG A 595 -3.59 9.56 0.72
CA ARG A 595 -3.51 9.41 2.19
C ARG A 595 -4.55 10.18 2.99
N THR A 596 -5.59 10.74 2.37
CA THR A 596 -6.75 11.22 3.12
C THR A 596 -7.42 10.02 3.82
N PRO A 597 -7.63 10.04 5.15
CA PRO A 597 -8.32 8.94 5.84
C PRO A 597 -9.77 8.80 5.40
N LYS A 598 -10.19 7.56 5.13
CA LYS A 598 -11.62 7.20 5.05
C LYS A 598 -12.21 7.21 6.46
N ASP A 599 -13.52 7.34 6.61
CA ASP A 599 -14.18 7.34 7.91
C ASP A 599 -13.86 6.06 8.72
N VAL A 600 -13.68 4.92 8.03
CA VAL A 600 -13.38 3.63 8.66
C VAL A 600 -11.98 3.53 9.27
N TYR A 601 -11.04 4.41 8.91
CA TYR A 601 -9.76 4.57 9.63
C TYR A 601 -10.00 4.86 11.12
N PHE A 602 -11.04 5.65 11.44
CA PHE A 602 -11.37 6.03 12.80
C PHE A 602 -12.05 4.90 13.58
N LEU A 603 -12.60 3.88 12.90
CA LEU A 603 -13.03 2.65 13.55
C LEU A 603 -11.83 1.91 14.15
N PHE A 604 -10.77 1.68 13.36
CA PHE A 604 -9.51 1.10 13.87
C PHE A 604 -8.95 1.94 15.02
N LYS A 605 -8.91 3.27 14.85
CA LYS A 605 -8.47 4.19 15.90
C LYS A 605 -9.27 4.04 17.19
N SER A 606 -10.59 3.89 17.10
CA SER A 606 -11.45 3.71 18.26
C SER A 606 -11.31 2.34 18.95
N PHE A 607 -10.89 1.30 18.23
CA PHE A 607 -10.58 0.00 18.80
C PHE A 607 -9.25 0.01 19.56
N TYR A 608 -8.23 0.66 18.99
CA TYR A 608 -6.86 0.45 19.41
C TYR A 608 -6.23 1.59 20.20
N ARG A 609 -6.68 2.84 20.03
CA ARG A 609 -6.23 3.96 20.87
C ARG A 609 -7.03 4.02 22.16
N LYS A 610 -6.40 3.59 23.26
CA LYS A 610 -6.95 3.64 24.63
C LYS A 610 -6.37 4.78 25.46
N ASP A 611 -5.30 5.39 24.97
CA ASP A 611 -4.52 6.45 25.61
C ASP A 611 -5.03 7.86 25.27
N ILE A 612 -5.85 7.99 24.22
CA ILE A 612 -6.47 9.24 23.79
C ILE A 612 -7.97 9.06 23.53
N PRO A 613 -8.79 10.11 23.66
CA PRO A 613 -10.19 10.04 23.26
C PRO A 613 -10.31 9.93 21.74
N VAL A 614 -11.22 9.07 21.27
CA VAL A 614 -11.60 8.98 19.86
C VAL A 614 -13.10 9.15 19.78
N ILE A 615 -13.55 10.18 19.06
CA ILE A 615 -14.95 10.41 18.68
C ILE A 615 -14.96 11.01 17.28
N HIS A 616 -15.64 10.36 16.34
CA HIS A 616 -15.59 10.72 14.91
C HIS A 616 -16.96 10.53 14.26
N ILE A 617 -17.53 11.60 13.72
CA ILE A 617 -18.76 11.51 12.90
C ILE A 617 -18.35 10.94 11.55
N ALA A 618 -18.75 9.70 11.29
CA ALA A 618 -18.42 8.92 10.09
C ALA A 618 -19.30 9.36 8.91
N SER A 619 -19.09 10.61 8.48
CA SER A 619 -19.71 11.20 7.31
C SER A 619 -18.77 12.17 6.58
N HIS A 620 -17.46 12.09 6.81
CA HIS A 620 -16.48 12.83 6.01
C HIS A 620 -16.41 12.29 4.58
N ASP A 621 -16.75 11.01 4.40
CA ASP A 621 -16.91 10.42 3.09
C ASP A 621 -18.22 10.85 2.42
N TRP A 622 -19.27 11.19 3.19
CA TRP A 622 -20.61 11.57 2.68
C TRP A 622 -21.09 12.96 3.13
N GLN A 623 -20.28 14.01 2.94
CA GLN A 623 -20.64 15.36 3.38
C GLN A 623 -21.72 16.03 2.52
N ASN A 624 -21.83 15.65 1.24
CA ASN A 624 -22.83 16.17 0.31
C ASN A 624 -23.85 15.08 0.03
N ARG A 625 -24.97 15.13 0.74
CA ARG A 625 -26.02 14.12 0.67
C ARG A 625 -27.13 14.54 -0.26
N THR A 626 -27.78 13.53 -0.80
CA THR A 626 -29.04 13.68 -1.53
C THR A 626 -30.00 12.64 -1.01
N GLY A 627 -31.29 12.93 -1.02
CA GLY A 627 -32.31 11.97 -0.59
C GLY A 627 -33.65 12.24 -1.24
N ILE A 628 -34.42 11.18 -1.44
CA ILE A 628 -35.75 11.29 -2.01
C ILE A 628 -36.71 11.71 -0.89
N THR A 629 -37.44 12.81 -1.08
CA THR A 629 -38.29 13.41 -0.03
C THR A 629 -39.73 13.58 -0.47
N ARG A 630 -40.64 13.44 0.50
CA ARG A 630 -42.03 13.87 0.36
C ARG A 630 -42.14 15.32 0.76
N THR A 631 -42.98 16.07 0.06
CA THR A 631 -43.17 17.50 0.34
C THR A 631 -43.59 17.71 1.79
N GLY A 632 -42.80 18.49 2.54
CA GLY A 632 -43.06 18.80 3.94
C GLY A 632 -42.59 17.74 4.95
N GLU A 633 -41.95 16.65 4.50
CA GLU A 633 -41.40 15.61 5.36
C GLU A 633 -39.86 15.59 5.27
N PRO A 634 -39.13 15.43 6.39
CA PRO A 634 -37.69 15.27 6.37
C PRO A 634 -37.28 13.91 5.78
N CYS A 635 -36.12 13.87 5.13
CA CYS A 635 -35.49 12.63 4.70
C CYS A 635 -34.75 11.99 5.88
N MET A 636 -35.17 10.81 6.29
CA MET A 636 -34.47 10.08 7.35
C MET A 636 -33.25 9.35 6.77
N GLN A 637 -32.04 9.69 7.21
CA GLN A 637 -30.81 9.00 6.80
C GLN A 637 -29.91 8.68 8.01
N PRO A 638 -29.09 7.61 7.95
CA PRO A 638 -28.19 7.25 9.04
C PRO A 638 -27.01 8.23 9.15
N VAL A 639 -26.65 8.60 10.37
CA VAL A 639 -25.37 9.22 10.74
C VAL A 639 -24.70 8.33 11.76
N LYS A 640 -23.55 7.77 11.39
CA LYS A 640 -22.74 6.88 12.22
C LYS A 640 -21.67 7.69 12.95
N VAL A 641 -21.35 7.27 14.17
CA VAL A 641 -20.23 7.80 14.97
C VAL A 641 -19.36 6.64 15.42
N TYR A 642 -18.05 6.77 15.21
CA TYR A 642 -17.03 5.90 15.78
C TYR A 642 -16.48 6.49 17.08
N SER A 643 -16.42 5.71 18.15
CA SER A 643 -15.94 6.19 19.44
C SER A 643 -15.38 5.09 20.33
N ASN A 644 -14.33 5.43 21.09
CA ASN A 644 -13.79 4.55 22.13
C ASN A 644 -14.48 4.71 23.50
N MET A 645 -15.44 5.63 23.61
CA MET A 645 -16.26 5.85 24.79
C MET A 645 -17.47 4.90 24.82
N ASP A 646 -18.00 4.63 26.03
CA ASP A 646 -19.14 3.72 26.20
C ASP A 646 -20.45 4.27 25.64
N GLU A 647 -20.62 5.59 25.66
CA GLU A 647 -21.80 6.28 25.14
C GLU A 647 -21.43 7.59 24.47
N VAL A 648 -22.24 7.98 23.48
CA VAL A 648 -22.11 9.23 22.74
C VAL A 648 -23.49 9.86 22.59
N GLU A 649 -23.54 11.18 22.66
CA GLU A 649 -24.71 11.98 22.31
C GLU A 649 -24.48 12.69 20.98
N LEU A 650 -25.43 12.60 20.06
CA LEU A 650 -25.39 13.31 18.78
C LEU A 650 -26.35 14.51 18.82
N PHE A 651 -25.92 15.64 18.28
CA PHE A 651 -26.70 16.86 18.13
C PHE A 651 -26.80 17.22 16.65
N GLN A 652 -27.93 17.79 16.26
CA GLN A 652 -28.15 18.41 14.95
C GLN A 652 -28.60 19.84 15.17
N ASN A 653 -27.85 20.81 14.64
CA ASN A 653 -28.10 22.25 14.78
C ASN A 653 -28.31 22.65 16.26
N GLY A 654 -27.49 22.10 17.16
CA GLY A 654 -27.54 22.35 18.61
C GLY A 654 -28.64 21.59 19.36
N LYS A 655 -29.53 20.86 18.68
CA LYS A 655 -30.57 20.04 19.32
C LYS A 655 -30.10 18.59 19.48
N SER A 656 -30.20 18.06 20.70
CA SER A 656 -29.87 16.65 20.98
C SER A 656 -30.79 15.70 20.22
N LEU A 657 -30.20 14.65 19.65
CA LEU A 657 -30.82 13.48 19.06
C LEU A 657 -30.77 12.26 20.01
N GLY A 658 -30.36 12.49 21.25
CA GLY A 658 -30.28 11.50 22.32
C GLY A 658 -28.94 10.77 22.41
N ILE A 659 -28.70 10.19 23.58
CA ILE A 659 -27.52 9.40 23.92
C ILE A 659 -27.70 7.96 23.40
N LYS A 660 -26.67 7.38 22.81
CA LYS A 660 -26.60 5.94 22.48
C LYS A 660 -25.34 5.31 23.05
N LYS A 661 -25.47 4.05 23.47
CA LYS A 661 -24.33 3.21 23.80
C LYS A 661 -23.58 2.83 22.53
N CYS A 662 -22.26 2.85 22.60
CA CYS A 662 -21.42 2.37 21.51
C CYS A 662 -21.33 0.84 21.57
N HIS A 663 -21.77 0.18 20.49
CA HIS A 663 -21.60 -1.26 20.31
C HIS A 663 -20.47 -1.49 19.31
N ASN A 664 -19.45 -2.26 19.71
CA ASN A 664 -18.22 -2.44 18.92
C ASN A 664 -17.64 -1.11 18.41
N ARG A 665 -17.61 -0.09 19.28
CA ARG A 665 -17.11 1.26 18.98
C ARG A 665 -17.95 2.08 17.99
N THR A 666 -19.17 1.66 17.71
CA THR A 666 -20.08 2.33 16.78
C THR A 666 -21.40 2.73 17.43
N ALA A 667 -21.96 3.86 17.03
CA ALA A 667 -23.34 4.23 17.30
C ALA A 667 -23.94 4.95 16.08
N THR A 668 -25.16 4.60 15.69
CA THR A 668 -25.81 5.17 14.50
C THR A 668 -27.15 5.77 14.86
N TRP A 669 -27.43 6.99 14.41
CA TRP A 669 -28.73 7.65 14.53
C TRP A 669 -29.39 7.74 13.17
N ASN A 670 -30.71 7.53 13.11
CA ASN A 670 -31.48 7.90 11.94
C ASN A 670 -31.93 9.35 12.11
N VAL A 671 -31.42 10.26 11.29
CA VAL A 671 -31.54 11.71 11.49
C VAL A 671 -32.42 12.35 10.42
N PRO A 672 -33.25 13.35 10.78
CA PRO A 672 -34.11 14.04 9.83
C PRO A 672 -33.33 15.11 9.06
N PHE A 673 -33.11 14.90 7.77
CA PHE A 673 -32.55 15.91 6.87
C PHE A 673 -33.64 16.72 6.17
N THR A 674 -33.39 18.02 6.04
CA THR A 674 -34.12 18.94 5.15
C THR A 674 -33.13 19.62 4.22
N ASP A 675 -33.58 20.34 3.20
CA ASP A 675 -32.66 21.06 2.32
C ASP A 675 -31.75 22.04 3.08
N GLY A 676 -30.48 22.07 2.69
CA GLY A 676 -29.47 22.98 3.23
C GLY A 676 -28.43 22.29 4.11
N GLU A 677 -27.72 23.10 4.89
CA GLU A 677 -26.64 22.65 5.77
C GLU A 677 -27.16 22.23 7.14
N HIS A 678 -26.61 21.13 7.65
CA HIS A 678 -26.87 20.62 8.99
C HIS A 678 -25.55 20.47 9.73
N PHE A 679 -25.39 21.22 10.81
CA PHE A 679 -24.22 21.11 11.67
C PHE A 679 -24.46 20.03 12.73
N PHE A 680 -23.68 18.96 12.68
CA PHE A 680 -23.70 17.90 13.67
C PHE A 680 -22.58 18.09 14.68
N THR A 681 -22.87 17.86 15.96
CA THR A 681 -21.84 17.67 16.98
C THR A 681 -22.06 16.35 17.71
N ALA A 682 -20.97 15.63 17.95
CA ALA A 682 -20.98 14.41 18.75
C ALA A 682 -20.20 14.66 20.04
N LYS A 683 -20.80 14.30 21.17
CA LYS A 683 -20.24 14.52 22.51
C LYS A 683 -20.13 13.22 23.28
N GLY A 684 -19.08 13.09 24.07
CA GLY A 684 -18.94 12.00 25.03
C GLY A 684 -18.01 12.39 26.17
N VAL A 685 -17.77 11.45 27.08
CA VAL A 685 -16.89 11.65 28.23
C VAL A 685 -15.76 10.63 28.17
N PHE A 686 -14.52 11.11 28.26
CA PHE A 686 -13.33 10.27 28.34
C PHE A 686 -12.51 10.67 29.57
N GLU A 687 -12.29 9.71 30.48
CA GLU A 687 -11.60 9.94 31.76
C GLU A 687 -12.14 11.16 32.55
N GLY A 688 -13.47 11.32 32.56
CA GLY A 688 -14.16 12.40 33.25
C GLY A 688 -14.10 13.76 32.54
N LYS A 689 -13.46 13.86 31.37
CA LYS A 689 -13.41 15.10 30.57
C LYS A 689 -14.42 15.05 29.41
N PRO A 690 -15.18 16.12 29.15
CA PRO A 690 -16.04 16.21 27.99
C PRO A 690 -15.20 16.32 26.72
N ILE A 691 -15.54 15.52 25.71
CA ILE A 691 -14.94 15.54 24.38
C ILE A 691 -16.05 15.81 23.37
N GLU A 692 -15.76 16.66 22.39
CA GLU A 692 -16.69 17.06 21.35
C GLU A 692 -15.98 17.09 19.98
N THR A 693 -16.70 16.68 18.94
CA THR A 693 -16.32 16.88 17.54
C THR A 693 -17.52 17.39 16.75
N GLY A 694 -17.29 18.02 15.61
CA GLY A 694 -18.35 18.58 14.78
C GLY A 694 -18.09 18.43 13.28
N LEU A 695 -19.16 18.32 12.51
CA LEU A 695 -19.14 18.18 11.06
C LEU A 695 -20.39 18.82 10.45
N THR A 696 -20.23 19.61 9.39
CA THR A 696 -21.35 20.09 8.59
C THR A 696 -21.63 19.12 7.45
N ILE A 697 -22.90 18.74 7.28
CA ILE A 697 -23.39 17.93 6.18
C ILE A 697 -24.38 18.77 5.38
N SER A 698 -24.16 18.88 4.07
CA SER A 698 -25.08 19.51 3.14
C SER A 698 -26.07 18.46 2.62
N PHE A 699 -27.35 18.81 2.52
CA PHE A 699 -28.39 17.92 2.02
C PHE A 699 -29.22 18.59 0.92
N ASN A 700 -29.44 17.84 -0.16
CA ASN A 700 -30.32 18.23 -1.27
C ASN A 700 -31.47 17.21 -1.43
N SER A 701 -32.70 17.71 -1.46
CA SER A 701 -33.90 16.91 -1.68
C SER A 701 -34.14 16.66 -3.15
N VAL A 702 -34.50 15.41 -3.45
CA VAL A 702 -35.13 15.03 -4.72
C VAL A 702 -36.60 14.72 -4.43
N PRO A 703 -37.55 15.50 -4.95
CA PRO A 703 -38.96 15.32 -4.64
C PRO A 703 -39.50 13.99 -5.19
N GLU A 704 -40.21 13.24 -4.35
CA GLU A 704 -40.94 12.03 -4.77
C GLU A 704 -42.11 12.40 -5.69
N VAL A 705 -42.76 13.54 -5.47
CA VAL A 705 -43.87 14.07 -6.28
C VAL A 705 -43.40 15.30 -7.04
N LEU A 706 -43.42 15.24 -8.37
CA LEU A 706 -42.95 16.32 -9.24
C LEU A 706 -44.09 17.31 -9.52
N ASN A 707 -43.82 18.61 -9.37
CA ASN A 707 -44.79 19.67 -9.63
C ASN A 707 -44.11 20.93 -10.16
N ASN A 708 -44.91 21.94 -10.53
CA ASN A 708 -44.37 23.15 -11.17
C ASN A 708 -43.36 23.91 -10.29
N GLN A 709 -43.48 23.87 -8.97
CA GLN A 709 -42.61 24.62 -8.06
C GLN A 709 -41.24 23.95 -7.91
N ASN A 710 -41.22 22.63 -7.71
CA ASN A 710 -39.97 21.92 -7.46
C ASN A 710 -39.17 21.60 -8.73
N LEU A 711 -39.82 21.56 -9.90
CA LEU A 711 -39.16 21.27 -11.18
C LEU A 711 -38.34 22.43 -11.76
N GLU A 712 -38.58 23.69 -11.37
CA GLU A 712 -37.88 24.86 -11.95
C GLU A 712 -36.36 24.84 -11.78
N LYS A 713 -35.86 24.16 -10.74
CA LYS A 713 -34.43 24.09 -10.40
C LYS A 713 -33.93 22.66 -10.26
N LEU A 714 -34.77 21.66 -10.56
CA LEU A 714 -34.43 20.25 -10.41
C LEU A 714 -33.84 19.69 -11.69
N GLU A 715 -32.68 19.08 -11.55
CA GLU A 715 -32.12 18.13 -12.50
C GLU A 715 -32.26 16.74 -11.87
N LEU A 716 -33.35 16.03 -12.19
CA LEU A 716 -33.63 14.71 -11.63
C LEU A 716 -32.72 13.69 -12.32
N ALA A 717 -31.76 13.14 -11.61
CA ALA A 717 -30.78 12.17 -12.13
C ALA A 717 -30.92 10.82 -11.39
N ILE A 718 -31.14 9.73 -12.13
CA ILE A 718 -31.44 8.39 -11.60
C ILE A 718 -30.36 7.40 -12.04
N ASN A 719 -29.79 6.70 -11.06
CA ASN A 719 -28.83 5.61 -11.25
C ASN A 719 -29.58 4.29 -11.51
N ALA A 720 -29.91 4.00 -12.77
CA ALA A 720 -30.84 2.92 -13.10
C ALA A 720 -30.26 1.54 -12.80
N GLY A 721 -31.06 0.68 -12.18
CA GLY A 721 -30.61 -0.65 -11.77
C GLY A 721 -29.73 -0.70 -10.52
N SER A 722 -29.43 0.45 -9.88
CA SER A 722 -28.66 0.52 -8.64
C SER A 722 -29.52 0.94 -7.45
N THR A 723 -29.19 0.42 -6.27
CA THR A 723 -29.76 0.86 -4.99
C THR A 723 -28.95 1.95 -4.30
N SER A 724 -27.86 2.40 -4.93
CA SER A 724 -26.88 3.31 -4.32
C SER A 724 -26.94 4.72 -4.91
N PHE A 725 -26.72 5.70 -4.06
CA PHE A 725 -26.42 7.07 -4.46
C PHE A 725 -25.04 7.07 -5.12
N PHE A 726 -24.93 7.73 -6.28
CA PHE A 726 -23.66 7.94 -6.95
C PHE A 726 -23.43 9.43 -7.17
N THR A 727 -22.38 10.00 -6.59
CA THR A 727 -22.00 11.40 -6.80
C THR A 727 -20.83 11.49 -7.76
N SER A 728 -21.06 12.04 -8.95
CA SER A 728 -19.99 12.23 -9.95
C SER A 728 -18.91 13.15 -9.40
N SER A 729 -17.65 12.72 -9.48
CA SER A 729 -16.50 13.56 -9.13
C SER A 729 -16.21 14.64 -10.17
N GLU A 730 -16.76 14.51 -11.38
CA GLU A 730 -16.60 15.51 -12.44
C GLU A 730 -17.67 16.61 -12.37
N SER A 731 -18.94 16.23 -12.19
CA SER A 731 -20.05 17.20 -12.23
C SER A 731 -20.59 17.60 -10.86
N ASN A 732 -20.19 16.90 -9.79
CA ASN A 732 -20.79 17.00 -8.44
C ASN A 732 -22.30 16.69 -8.39
N LEU A 733 -22.86 16.08 -9.45
CA LEU A 733 -24.27 15.68 -9.50
C LEU A 733 -24.44 14.34 -8.80
N THR A 734 -25.38 14.28 -7.87
CA THR A 734 -25.81 13.01 -7.25
C THR A 734 -26.91 12.36 -8.08
N TRP A 735 -26.64 11.15 -8.53
CA TRP A 735 -27.60 10.24 -9.15
C TRP A 735 -28.24 9.41 -8.04
N VAL A 736 -29.55 9.56 -7.85
CA VAL A 736 -30.28 8.87 -6.77
C VAL A 736 -30.54 7.40 -7.12
N PRO A 737 -30.67 6.51 -6.12
CA PRO A 737 -31.05 5.12 -6.32
C PRO A 737 -32.28 4.96 -7.21
N ASP A 738 -32.27 3.90 -8.01
CA ASP A 738 -33.43 3.50 -8.80
C ASP A 738 -34.60 3.13 -7.87
N LYS A 739 -35.83 3.38 -8.31
CA LYS A 739 -37.02 3.03 -7.54
C LYS A 739 -38.17 2.63 -8.42
N GLU A 740 -39.00 1.73 -7.91
CA GLU A 740 -40.23 1.35 -8.58
C GLU A 740 -41.21 2.54 -8.61
N TYR A 741 -41.87 2.70 -9.75
CA TYR A 741 -42.88 3.73 -9.95
C TYR A 741 -44.06 3.54 -8.99
N LYS A 742 -44.53 4.66 -8.45
CA LYS A 742 -45.79 4.76 -7.71
C LYS A 742 -46.65 5.87 -8.32
N PRO A 743 -47.99 5.72 -8.36
CA PRO A 743 -48.87 6.78 -8.85
C PRO A 743 -48.60 8.13 -8.20
N GLY A 744 -48.48 9.19 -9.00
CA GLY A 744 -48.12 10.54 -8.57
C GLY A 744 -46.61 10.79 -8.42
N SER A 745 -45.77 9.81 -8.75
CA SER A 745 -44.32 9.85 -8.59
C SER A 745 -43.61 9.50 -9.90
N TRP A 746 -42.34 9.08 -9.78
CA TRP A 746 -41.50 8.62 -10.86
C TRP A 746 -40.83 7.28 -10.51
N GLY A 747 -40.37 6.54 -11.52
CA GLY A 747 -39.64 5.29 -11.33
C GLY A 747 -39.76 4.31 -12.50
N PHE A 748 -39.16 3.13 -12.33
CA PHE A 748 -39.27 2.02 -13.28
C PHE A 748 -40.54 1.19 -13.06
N ILE A 749 -40.97 0.48 -14.09
CA ILE A 749 -41.96 -0.61 -14.04
C ILE A 749 -41.34 -1.81 -14.77
N GLY A 750 -41.35 -2.96 -14.11
CA GLY A 750 -40.80 -4.20 -14.67
C GLY A 750 -39.28 -4.20 -14.84
N GLY A 751 -38.79 -5.21 -15.55
CA GLY A 751 -37.36 -5.47 -15.75
C GLY A 751 -36.64 -6.03 -14.52
N LYS A 752 -35.33 -6.23 -14.64
CA LYS A 752 -34.44 -6.68 -13.56
C LYS A 752 -33.14 -5.88 -13.55
N THR A 753 -32.39 -5.93 -12.46
CA THR A 753 -31.06 -5.33 -12.39
C THR A 753 -30.04 -6.22 -13.09
N ALA A 754 -29.04 -5.61 -13.70
CA ALA A 754 -27.81 -6.28 -14.14
C ALA A 754 -26.63 -5.36 -13.87
N GLU A 755 -25.48 -5.95 -13.57
CA GLU A 755 -24.27 -5.22 -13.19
C GLU A 755 -23.02 -5.85 -13.78
N THR A 756 -21.93 -5.08 -13.84
CA THR A 756 -20.60 -5.54 -14.22
C THR A 756 -19.55 -4.81 -13.40
N VAL A 757 -18.41 -5.46 -13.22
CA VAL A 757 -17.19 -4.82 -12.69
C VAL A 757 -16.20 -4.45 -13.79
N ALA A 758 -16.55 -4.64 -15.06
CA ALA A 758 -15.68 -4.24 -16.17
C ALA A 758 -15.61 -2.71 -16.28
N GLN A 759 -14.47 -2.20 -16.76
CA GLN A 759 -14.27 -0.78 -17.00
C GLN A 759 -15.24 -0.29 -18.08
N ILE A 760 -15.83 0.88 -17.86
CA ILE A 760 -16.61 1.61 -18.84
C ILE A 760 -15.71 2.64 -19.52
N MET A 761 -15.66 2.57 -20.85
CA MET A 761 -14.80 3.38 -21.69
C MET A 761 -15.38 4.79 -21.90
N GLY A 762 -14.50 5.79 -21.90
CA GLY A 762 -14.85 7.18 -22.20
C GLY A 762 -15.56 7.93 -21.06
N THR A 763 -15.46 7.45 -19.82
CA THR A 763 -16.08 8.08 -18.65
C THR A 763 -15.22 7.88 -17.38
N ALA A 764 -15.19 8.86 -16.49
CA ALA A 764 -14.68 8.69 -15.13
C ALA A 764 -15.74 8.11 -14.18
N ASP A 765 -17.02 8.25 -14.52
CA ASP A 765 -18.18 7.82 -13.73
C ASP A 765 -18.51 6.34 -13.96
N ASN A 766 -17.53 5.46 -13.84
CA ASN A 766 -17.68 4.02 -14.07
C ASN A 766 -18.88 3.40 -13.33
N PRO A 767 -19.10 3.65 -12.02
CA PRO A 767 -20.18 3.02 -11.27
C PRO A 767 -21.59 3.32 -11.82
N LEU A 768 -21.79 4.51 -12.39
CA LEU A 768 -23.06 4.92 -12.99
C LEU A 768 -23.45 4.08 -14.20
N TYR A 769 -22.47 3.57 -14.94
CA TYR A 769 -22.69 2.81 -16.18
C TYR A 769 -22.39 1.31 -16.02
N GLN A 770 -21.89 0.91 -14.87
CA GLN A 770 -21.66 -0.49 -14.50
C GLN A 770 -22.94 -1.21 -14.04
N SER A 771 -23.93 -0.45 -13.58
CA SER A 771 -25.27 -0.95 -13.26
C SER A 771 -26.28 -0.54 -14.34
N LEU A 772 -27.30 -1.36 -14.53
CA LEU A 772 -28.40 -1.06 -15.44
C LEU A 772 -29.70 -1.76 -15.05
N ARG A 773 -30.80 -1.24 -15.58
CA ARG A 773 -32.09 -1.91 -15.61
C ARG A 773 -32.28 -2.61 -16.95
N GLU A 774 -32.29 -3.94 -16.94
CA GLU A 774 -32.51 -4.80 -18.09
C GLU A 774 -34.01 -4.95 -18.36
N SER A 775 -34.41 -4.69 -19.60
CA SER A 775 -35.75 -4.88 -20.16
C SER A 775 -36.88 -4.33 -19.29
N PRO A 776 -36.83 -3.05 -18.89
CA PRO A 776 -37.97 -2.42 -18.22
C PRO A 776 -39.18 -2.40 -19.15
N ASP A 777 -40.38 -2.61 -18.58
CA ASP A 777 -41.62 -2.39 -19.33
C ASP A 777 -41.75 -0.90 -19.66
N GLN A 778 -41.42 -0.04 -18.69
CA GLN A 778 -41.29 1.40 -18.88
C GLN A 778 -40.54 2.08 -17.72
N TYR A 779 -40.05 3.29 -17.98
CA TYR A 779 -39.86 4.32 -16.95
C TYR A 779 -40.99 5.33 -17.05
N ARG A 780 -41.50 5.77 -15.90
CA ARG A 780 -42.61 6.73 -15.84
C ARG A 780 -42.28 7.86 -14.88
N PHE A 781 -42.65 9.08 -15.26
CA PHE A 781 -42.55 10.29 -14.46
C PHE A 781 -43.88 11.02 -14.55
N ASP A 782 -44.65 11.08 -13.47
CA ASP A 782 -45.82 11.94 -13.41
C ASP A 782 -45.34 13.38 -13.21
N VAL A 783 -45.55 14.24 -14.21
CA VAL A 783 -45.05 15.62 -14.27
C VAL A 783 -46.13 16.55 -14.84
N PRO A 784 -46.19 17.83 -14.42
CA PRO A 784 -47.14 18.78 -14.98
C PRO A 784 -46.85 19.06 -16.46
N ALA A 785 -47.84 19.60 -17.17
CA ALA A 785 -47.66 20.10 -18.52
C ALA A 785 -46.46 21.07 -18.62
N GLY A 786 -45.69 20.94 -19.69
CA GLY A 786 -44.46 21.70 -19.89
C GLY A 786 -43.52 21.07 -20.90
N ARG A 787 -42.38 21.72 -21.10
CA ARG A 787 -41.32 21.25 -22.00
C ARG A 787 -40.17 20.70 -21.15
N TYR A 788 -39.67 19.53 -21.53
CA TYR A 788 -38.68 18.78 -20.75
C TYR A 788 -37.54 18.29 -21.63
N GLU A 789 -36.33 18.35 -21.09
CA GLU A 789 -35.19 17.60 -21.60
C GLU A 789 -35.13 16.25 -20.89
N VAL A 790 -35.13 15.18 -21.68
CA VAL A 790 -34.94 13.81 -21.20
C VAL A 790 -33.62 13.28 -21.76
N GLU A 791 -32.67 12.96 -20.88
CA GLU A 791 -31.40 12.32 -21.22
C GLU A 791 -31.46 10.83 -20.83
N LEU A 792 -31.14 9.96 -21.77
CA LEU A 792 -31.05 8.52 -21.58
C LEU A 792 -29.63 8.09 -21.91
N SER A 793 -28.98 7.39 -20.99
CA SER A 793 -27.62 6.92 -21.17
C SER A 793 -27.53 5.40 -21.11
N PHE A 794 -26.75 4.86 -22.03
CA PHE A 794 -26.64 3.43 -22.29
C PHE A 794 -25.16 3.02 -22.30
N SER A 795 -24.87 1.89 -21.69
CA SER A 795 -23.62 1.15 -21.84
C SER A 795 -23.95 -0.32 -21.98
N ASP A 796 -23.67 -0.91 -23.14
CA ASP A 796 -23.94 -2.32 -23.38
C ASP A 796 -22.89 -3.17 -22.67
N ILE A 797 -23.27 -3.76 -21.54
CA ILE A 797 -22.42 -4.63 -20.73
C ILE A 797 -22.54 -6.12 -21.11
N PHE A 798 -23.38 -6.46 -22.09
CA PHE A 798 -23.70 -7.84 -22.47
C PHE A 798 -22.81 -8.36 -23.59
N LEU A 799 -21.50 -8.39 -23.36
CA LEU A 799 -20.54 -8.89 -24.36
C LEU A 799 -20.87 -10.34 -24.79
N PRO A 800 -20.98 -10.65 -26.10
CA PRO A 800 -21.27 -12.00 -26.58
C PRO A 800 -20.17 -13.00 -26.21
N LYS A 801 -20.56 -14.20 -25.77
CA LYS A 801 -19.65 -15.24 -25.23
C LYS A 801 -18.51 -15.68 -26.16
N GLU A 802 -18.59 -15.49 -27.48
CA GLU A 802 -17.49 -15.84 -28.41
C GLU A 802 -16.28 -14.88 -28.35
N LYS A 803 -16.39 -13.71 -27.70
CA LYS A 803 -15.29 -12.73 -27.60
C LYS A 803 -14.59 -12.67 -26.24
N VAL A 804 -14.97 -13.51 -25.28
CA VAL A 804 -14.34 -13.56 -23.95
C VAL A 804 -13.27 -14.64 -23.93
N ALA A 805 -12.04 -14.29 -24.29
CA ALA A 805 -10.90 -15.23 -24.25
C ALA A 805 -10.38 -15.55 -22.82
N TYR A 806 -11.13 -15.21 -21.76
CA TYR A 806 -10.65 -15.33 -20.37
C TYR A 806 -11.70 -15.84 -19.35
N ASP A 807 -12.71 -16.59 -19.77
CA ASP A 807 -13.62 -17.28 -18.86
C ASP A 807 -13.48 -18.80 -18.99
N LEU A 808 -12.70 -19.41 -18.09
CA LEU A 808 -12.37 -20.85 -18.07
C LEU A 808 -13.43 -21.66 -17.32
N SER A 809 -14.68 -21.64 -17.80
CA SER A 809 -15.70 -22.61 -17.40
C SER A 809 -16.25 -23.36 -18.62
N GLU A 810 -15.90 -24.65 -18.70
CA GLU A 810 -16.31 -25.55 -19.78
C GLU A 810 -17.80 -25.92 -19.68
N ASN A 811 -18.60 -25.38 -20.60
CA ASN A 811 -19.56 -26.08 -21.47
C ASN A 811 -20.60 -25.07 -21.95
N SER A 812 -20.45 -24.57 -23.17
CA SER A 812 -21.58 -23.91 -23.83
C SER A 812 -21.67 -24.28 -25.29
N GLN A 813 -22.82 -24.86 -25.64
CA GLN A 813 -23.30 -24.94 -27.02
C GLN A 813 -23.31 -23.53 -27.63
N LYS A 814 -22.89 -23.44 -28.88
CA LYS A 814 -22.86 -22.21 -29.69
C LYS A 814 -24.22 -21.52 -29.67
N ALA A 815 -24.33 -20.45 -28.88
CA ALA A 815 -25.41 -19.48 -28.98
C ALA A 815 -24.83 -18.20 -29.58
N VAL A 816 -25.15 -17.94 -30.85
CA VAL A 816 -24.90 -16.65 -31.49
C VAL A 816 -25.85 -15.66 -30.81
N SER A 817 -25.34 -14.84 -29.88
CA SER A 817 -26.13 -13.75 -29.30
C SER A 817 -26.26 -12.65 -30.34
N ASN A 818 -27.49 -12.37 -30.78
CA ASN A 818 -27.76 -11.20 -31.61
C ASN A 818 -27.44 -9.91 -30.82
N GLU A 819 -26.99 -8.87 -31.51
CA GLU A 819 -26.79 -7.53 -30.93
C GLU A 819 -28.09 -7.02 -30.28
N ASN A 820 -27.94 -6.22 -29.21
CA ASN A 820 -29.05 -5.57 -28.54
C ASN A 820 -29.51 -4.36 -29.35
N VAL A 821 -30.74 -4.43 -29.86
CA VAL A 821 -31.35 -3.40 -30.69
C VAL A 821 -32.76 -3.13 -30.21
N PHE A 822 -33.10 -1.88 -29.95
CA PHE A 822 -34.43 -1.49 -29.46
C PHE A 822 -34.86 -0.11 -29.96
N ASP A 823 -36.16 0.13 -30.00
CA ASP A 823 -36.72 1.46 -30.24
C ASP A 823 -36.91 2.19 -28.91
N ILE A 824 -36.67 3.51 -28.90
CA ILE A 824 -37.01 4.39 -27.78
C ILE A 824 -38.34 5.06 -28.11
N VAL A 825 -39.34 4.81 -27.26
CA VAL A 825 -40.67 5.39 -27.38
C VAL A 825 -40.92 6.30 -26.19
N ILE A 826 -41.25 7.57 -26.44
CA ILE A 826 -41.64 8.52 -25.39
C ILE A 826 -43.07 8.99 -25.65
N ASN A 827 -43.95 8.84 -24.65
CA ASN A 827 -45.37 9.19 -24.73
C ASN A 827 -46.06 8.63 -25.99
N GLY A 828 -45.78 7.35 -26.31
CA GLY A 828 -46.33 6.65 -27.47
C GLY A 828 -45.69 6.98 -28.82
N LYS A 829 -44.77 7.96 -28.89
CA LYS A 829 -44.05 8.32 -30.12
C LYS A 829 -42.66 7.68 -30.14
N VAL A 830 -42.33 6.98 -31.22
CA VAL A 830 -40.94 6.53 -31.47
C VAL A 830 -40.06 7.78 -31.67
N VAL A 831 -39.17 8.05 -30.73
CA VAL A 831 -38.25 9.20 -30.78
C VAL A 831 -36.91 8.82 -31.40
N GLU A 832 -36.53 7.55 -31.30
CA GLU A 832 -35.39 6.98 -31.99
C GLU A 832 -35.63 5.49 -32.24
N SER A 833 -35.32 5.01 -33.44
CA SER A 833 -35.54 3.61 -33.83
C SER A 833 -34.23 2.88 -34.05
N LYS A 834 -34.22 1.58 -33.77
CA LYS A 834 -33.05 0.68 -33.94
C LYS A 834 -31.80 1.18 -33.21
N VAL A 835 -31.97 1.68 -31.99
CA VAL A 835 -30.87 2.03 -31.10
C VAL A 835 -30.03 0.79 -30.81
N ASN A 836 -28.73 0.88 -31.03
CA ASN A 836 -27.75 -0.17 -30.78
C ASN A 836 -26.49 0.47 -30.17
N PRO A 837 -26.42 0.57 -28.82
CA PRO A 837 -25.32 1.24 -28.15
C PRO A 837 -23.96 0.61 -28.49
N ALA A 838 -23.88 -0.73 -28.50
CA ALA A 838 -22.64 -1.45 -28.82
C ALA A 838 -22.11 -1.15 -30.23
N ARG A 839 -22.99 -0.94 -31.21
CA ARG A 839 -22.59 -0.57 -32.58
C ARG A 839 -22.15 0.90 -32.68
N ASN A 840 -22.70 1.78 -31.85
CA ASN A 840 -22.38 3.21 -31.87
C ASN A 840 -21.04 3.52 -31.20
N VAL A 841 -20.80 2.95 -30.01
CA VAL A 841 -19.66 3.30 -29.15
C VAL A 841 -18.82 2.09 -28.71
N GLY A 842 -19.16 0.88 -29.15
CA GLY A 842 -18.57 -0.36 -28.64
C GLY A 842 -19.26 -0.87 -27.37
N PHE A 843 -19.05 -2.14 -27.04
CA PHE A 843 -19.41 -2.67 -25.72
C PHE A 843 -18.64 -1.93 -24.63
N TYR A 844 -19.28 -1.74 -23.48
CA TYR A 844 -18.76 -0.95 -22.36
C TYR A 844 -18.44 0.52 -22.71
N GLY A 845 -18.90 1.06 -23.84
CA GLY A 845 -18.85 2.49 -24.14
C GLY A 845 -20.13 3.21 -23.70
N VAL A 846 -20.05 4.53 -23.45
CA VAL A 846 -21.22 5.34 -23.06
C VAL A 846 -21.88 5.99 -24.28
N ASP A 847 -23.11 5.61 -24.60
CA ASP A 847 -23.99 6.25 -25.58
C ASP A 847 -25.04 7.11 -24.87
N LYS A 848 -25.03 8.43 -25.06
CA LYS A 848 -25.96 9.39 -24.44
C LYS A 848 -26.90 9.98 -25.48
N LYS A 849 -28.20 9.97 -25.19
CA LYS A 849 -29.25 10.45 -26.08
C LYS A 849 -30.13 11.47 -25.36
N ARG A 850 -30.41 12.62 -26.00
CA ARG A 850 -31.19 13.71 -25.42
C ARG A 850 -32.43 14.03 -26.26
N PHE A 851 -33.56 14.21 -25.59
CA PHE A 851 -34.84 14.42 -26.25
C PHE A 851 -35.62 15.64 -25.71
N ILE A 852 -36.09 16.39 -26.70
CA ILE A 852 -37.21 17.34 -26.74
C ILE A 852 -38.60 16.81 -26.35
N VAL A 853 -39.05 16.78 -25.09
CA VAL A 853 -40.38 16.23 -24.75
C VAL A 853 -41.38 17.31 -24.34
N GLU A 854 -42.50 17.40 -25.06
CA GLU A 854 -43.64 18.24 -24.68
C GLU A 854 -44.71 17.39 -23.96
N VAL A 855 -45.06 17.80 -22.75
CA VAL A 855 -46.12 17.19 -21.93
C VAL A 855 -47.32 18.13 -21.94
N SER A 856 -48.47 17.61 -22.35
CA SER A 856 -49.74 18.35 -22.40
C SER A 856 -50.74 17.80 -21.39
N GLU A 857 -51.95 17.44 -21.80
CA GLU A 857 -53.04 16.97 -20.94
C GLU A 857 -52.74 15.64 -20.24
N GLN A 858 -51.78 14.86 -20.73
CA GLN A 858 -51.47 13.55 -20.16
C GLN A 858 -50.76 13.61 -18.79
N ASN A 859 -50.09 14.73 -18.45
CA ASN A 859 -49.38 14.93 -17.17
C ASN A 859 -48.37 13.81 -16.80
N TYR A 860 -47.73 13.18 -17.78
CA TYR A 860 -46.63 12.25 -17.55
C TYR A 860 -45.63 12.24 -18.71
N ILE A 861 -44.43 11.74 -18.41
CA ILE A 861 -43.45 11.24 -19.37
C ILE A 861 -43.39 9.73 -19.18
N GLU A 862 -43.76 8.98 -20.21
CA GLU A 862 -43.64 7.52 -20.30
C GLU A 862 -42.54 7.18 -21.29
N ILE A 863 -41.57 6.39 -20.87
CA ILE A 863 -40.41 5.96 -21.68
C ILE A 863 -40.44 4.44 -21.78
N LYS A 864 -40.56 3.91 -22.99
CA LYS A 864 -40.54 2.48 -23.29
C LYS A 864 -39.35 2.15 -24.19
N LEU A 865 -38.69 1.03 -23.90
CA LEU A 865 -37.60 0.50 -24.71
C LEU A 865 -38.04 -0.80 -25.38
N ILE A 866 -38.54 -0.69 -26.61
CA ILE A 866 -39.16 -1.82 -27.32
C ILE A 866 -38.06 -2.64 -27.99
N SER A 867 -37.78 -3.83 -27.46
CA SER A 867 -36.76 -4.71 -28.03
C SER A 867 -37.13 -5.17 -29.45
N LEU A 868 -36.21 -4.97 -30.39
CA LEU A 868 -36.26 -5.49 -31.76
C LEU A 868 -35.36 -6.73 -31.92
N SER A 869 -34.26 -6.78 -31.17
CA SER A 869 -33.30 -7.88 -31.10
C SER A 869 -32.59 -7.84 -29.76
N GLY A 870 -32.35 -9.00 -29.14
CA GLY A 870 -31.68 -9.07 -27.85
C GLY A 870 -32.50 -8.40 -26.73
N LYS A 871 -31.81 -7.67 -25.85
CA LYS A 871 -32.37 -7.01 -24.68
C LYS A 871 -32.47 -5.50 -24.89
N SER A 872 -33.47 -4.86 -24.30
CA SER A 872 -33.41 -3.43 -24.01
C SER A 872 -32.82 -3.20 -22.62
N PHE A 873 -32.21 -2.04 -22.40
CA PHE A 873 -31.60 -1.70 -21.11
C PHE A 873 -31.39 -0.20 -20.99
N ILE A 874 -31.18 0.29 -19.76
CA ILE A 874 -30.79 1.67 -19.49
C ILE A 874 -29.95 1.75 -18.22
N ASN A 875 -28.91 2.58 -18.23
CA ASN A 875 -27.95 2.71 -17.14
C ASN A 875 -28.19 3.98 -16.32
N ALA A 876 -28.56 5.08 -16.99
CA ALA A 876 -28.80 6.35 -16.31
C ALA A 876 -29.87 7.18 -17.02
N LEU A 877 -30.70 7.88 -16.23
CA LEU A 877 -31.76 8.76 -16.73
C LEU A 877 -31.66 10.14 -16.11
N LYS A 878 -31.90 11.18 -16.91
CA LYS A 878 -32.01 12.55 -16.43
C LYS A 878 -33.26 13.23 -16.98
N VAL A 879 -34.00 13.94 -16.12
CA VAL A 879 -35.18 14.72 -16.51
C VAL A 879 -35.07 16.13 -15.95
N ARG A 880 -35.19 17.13 -16.83
CA ARG A 880 -35.13 18.55 -16.47
C ARG A 880 -36.23 19.33 -17.19
N LYS A 881 -36.92 20.22 -16.48
CA LYS A 881 -37.90 21.14 -17.08
C LYS A 881 -37.16 22.32 -17.74
N LEU A 882 -37.63 22.76 -18.92
CA LEU A 882 -37.01 23.80 -19.74
C LEU A 882 -37.72 25.16 -19.68
#